data_AF-A0A7W5FM84-F1
#
_entry.id   AF-A0A7W5FM84-F1
#
_cell.length_a   1.000
_cell.length_b   1.000
_cell.length_c   1.000
_cell.angle_alpha   90.00
_cell.angle_beta   90.00
_cell.angle_gamma   90.00
#
_symmetry.space_group_name_H-M   'P 1'
#
loop_
_entity.id
_entity.type
_entity.pdbx_description
1 polymer ?
#
loop_
_entity_poly.entity_id
_entity_poly.type
_entity_poly.pdbx_seq_one_letter_code
_entity_poly.pdbx_strand_id
1 'polypeptide(L)'
;MELPLDNPMPMPDPAPRPKQWLRAIGRWLIYRFIATFARDTLFWRLSVIGVWVVYMISLLLTVLGTPTGLGVAIDCLIAAFLGTVVMGTACSIIAFLFSMMYVPLPRFFAGSLLYTGFIVYVILYHADMGNYVSVVSSVIVAVAGAIAGIILAILLHPRIGGKSKLAFATVLVLAGVSSIAWPPANTPAEPALAPGEVLDVPIIEAGNPALAGSYPVRAFTYGSGVDRHRSEYGEAVGLITPSVDASAYITKWSRIREWFWGFDETALPVNGRMWMPEGEGPFPVVLIVHGNHLMEQFSDGGYAYLGELLASRGFVTVSVDENFLNYSVWGNIPNQDFKVRAWMLLKHLQQLANFNQLPGNPMSGKLDMNRVALMGHSRGGQAAPMAADWTRWFKSDQTLAGLEDIHVQAVVAIAPTDKQIDKTSARLKDIYYLTLQGAQDGDVNDFYGERQYIRTSFSNTAAGNERFKASLYIGEANHSRFNTDWGTMDDSLPGGLFLRHAGMMPADDQREVAKVYIAAFLETALHGKSDYEPLFEDYRTAGSWLPEATYFNQYEKGAFLPLATFDEDRDKTVQQDGSTAEVDGLQWSEEEAIDRQRHNRGTRGVVLKWNEGRGGSYTIELSESFRRRLSGASPETVLQFSMSDLERDLREKEQTIPPLDVQVDVTLQDGSSITQPLQAFMPVVEPVQSQFTIASWMEKRIKDGKYKESTEPVLQTYRLPLKVYDFGGQPTDASEITAITFRFQGGPGKVMLDNIGFDNLE
;
A
#
# COMPACT_ATOMS: atom_id res chain seq x y z
N MET A 1 101.96 30.25 -19.46
CA MET A 1 100.75 29.86 -20.21
C MET A 1 99.65 29.77 -19.17
N GLU A 2 98.72 30.71 -19.23
CA GLU A 2 97.71 30.99 -18.22
C GLU A 2 96.76 29.80 -18.04
N LEU A 3 96.60 29.35 -16.79
CA LEU A 3 95.53 28.45 -16.37
C LEU A 3 94.37 29.31 -15.85
N PRO A 4 93.10 28.97 -16.16
CA PRO A 4 91.96 29.85 -15.88
C PRO A 4 91.65 29.88 -14.38
N LEU A 5 91.31 31.07 -13.90
CA LEU A 5 90.74 31.32 -12.57
C LEU A 5 89.38 30.60 -12.44
N ASP A 6 89.25 29.78 -11.39
CA ASP A 6 87.97 29.25 -10.92
C ASP A 6 87.02 30.40 -10.56
N ASN A 7 85.85 30.42 -11.21
CA ASN A 7 84.75 31.29 -10.84
C ASN A 7 84.06 30.75 -9.57
N PRO A 8 83.85 31.57 -8.52
CA PRO A 8 83.04 31.16 -7.37
C PRO A 8 81.57 30.98 -7.78
N MET A 9 80.96 29.87 -7.36
CA MET A 9 79.53 29.61 -7.56
C MET A 9 78.66 30.73 -6.95
N PRO A 10 77.57 31.16 -7.61
CA PRO A 10 76.61 32.08 -7.01
C PRO A 10 75.88 31.41 -5.84
N MET A 11 75.88 32.10 -4.70
CA MET A 11 75.04 31.74 -3.54
C MET A 11 73.56 31.74 -3.96
N PRO A 12 72.76 30.75 -3.52
CA PRO A 12 71.33 30.75 -3.79
C PRO A 12 70.67 31.98 -3.13
N ASP A 13 69.77 32.63 -3.87
CA ASP A 13 68.99 33.77 -3.38
C ASP A 13 68.28 33.41 -2.05
N PRO A 14 68.28 34.30 -1.03
CA PRO A 14 67.53 34.07 0.19
C PRO A 14 66.04 33.97 -0.16
N ALA A 15 65.40 32.91 0.32
CA ALA A 15 63.97 32.66 0.11
C ALA A 15 63.14 33.93 0.40
N PRO A 16 62.18 34.31 -0.47
CA PRO A 16 61.44 35.56 -0.35
C PRO A 16 60.73 35.63 1.01
N ARG A 17 61.01 36.69 1.79
CA ARG A 17 60.38 36.93 3.08
C ARG A 17 58.87 37.17 2.89
N PRO A 18 57.98 36.52 3.65
CA PRO A 18 56.53 36.73 3.51
C PRO A 18 56.17 38.20 3.77
N LYS A 19 55.43 38.81 2.85
CA LYS A 19 55.01 40.22 2.88
C LYS A 19 54.31 40.55 4.21
N GLN A 20 54.58 41.73 4.81
CA GLN A 20 54.10 42.12 6.15
C GLN A 20 52.59 41.97 6.36
N TRP A 21 51.77 42.18 5.32
CA TRP A 21 50.32 41.99 5.38
C TRP A 21 49.90 40.53 5.63
N LEU A 22 50.66 39.54 5.16
CA LEU A 22 50.42 38.11 5.44
C LEU A 22 50.58 37.80 6.93
N ARG A 23 51.56 38.45 7.60
CA ARG A 23 51.75 38.32 9.04
C ARG A 23 50.63 38.99 9.83
N ALA A 24 50.11 40.12 9.34
CA ALA A 24 48.97 40.81 9.96
C ALA A 24 47.69 39.97 9.84
N ILE A 25 47.42 39.39 8.67
CA ILE A 25 46.31 38.44 8.47
C ILE A 25 46.48 37.21 9.37
N GLY A 26 47.67 36.63 9.44
CA GLY A 26 47.93 35.48 10.33
C GLY A 26 47.66 35.79 11.81
N ARG A 27 48.12 36.94 12.31
CA ARG A 27 47.83 37.40 13.68
C ARG A 27 46.33 37.63 13.90
N TRP A 28 45.65 38.21 12.92
CA TRP A 28 44.20 38.41 12.98
C TRP A 28 43.47 37.08 13.03
N LEU A 29 43.82 36.10 12.20
CA LEU A 29 43.23 34.76 12.22
C LEU A 29 43.45 34.05 13.56
N ILE A 30 44.65 34.12 14.14
CA ILE A 30 44.94 33.54 15.47
C ILE A 30 44.08 34.21 16.54
N TYR A 31 43.97 35.55 16.53
CA TYR A 31 43.10 36.25 17.47
C TYR A 31 41.63 35.82 17.31
N ARG A 32 41.14 35.70 16.06
CA ARG A 32 39.78 35.23 15.78
C ARG A 32 39.56 33.81 16.29
N PHE A 33 40.54 32.94 16.11
CA PHE A 33 40.50 31.56 16.56
C PHE A 33 40.40 31.49 18.09
N ILE A 34 41.25 32.20 18.81
CA ILE A 34 41.23 32.29 20.28
C ILE A 34 39.90 32.89 20.77
N ALA A 35 39.40 33.91 20.08
CA ALA A 35 38.15 34.59 20.45
C ALA A 35 36.89 33.80 20.09
N THR A 36 36.98 32.68 19.35
CA THR A 36 35.84 31.93 18.80
C THR A 36 34.78 31.63 19.86
N PHE A 37 35.22 31.03 20.96
CA PHE A 37 34.36 30.54 22.05
C PHE A 37 34.18 31.54 23.20
N ALA A 38 34.61 32.79 23.04
CA ALA A 38 34.65 33.78 24.12
C ALA A 38 33.28 34.09 24.73
N ARG A 39 32.19 33.88 23.96
CA ARG A 39 30.80 34.11 24.39
C ARG A 39 30.04 32.83 24.77
N ASP A 40 30.64 31.66 24.58
CA ASP A 40 30.05 30.35 24.92
C ASP A 40 30.32 30.01 26.40
N THR A 41 29.63 30.72 27.29
CA THR A 41 29.69 30.54 28.75
C THR A 41 29.21 29.14 29.17
N LEU A 42 29.41 28.77 30.44
CA LEU A 42 28.90 27.49 30.98
C LEU A 42 27.40 27.29 30.67
N PHE A 43 26.60 28.35 30.78
CA PHE A 43 25.18 28.32 30.43
C PHE A 43 24.97 27.86 28.98
N TRP A 44 25.62 28.50 28.00
CA TRP A 44 25.47 28.16 26.59
C TRP A 44 26.05 26.78 26.24
N ARG A 45 27.14 26.36 26.91
CA ARG A 45 27.69 25.02 26.76
C ARG A 45 26.72 23.94 27.24
N LEU A 46 26.02 24.18 28.36
CA LEU A 46 24.95 23.29 28.82
C LEU A 46 23.75 23.31 27.84
N SER A 47 23.42 24.47 27.27
CA SER A 47 22.36 24.57 26.26
C SER A 47 22.64 23.79 24.98
N VAL A 48 23.91 23.63 24.58
CA VAL A 48 24.27 22.79 23.42
C VAL A 48 23.86 21.33 23.64
N ILE A 49 23.80 20.83 24.87
CA ILE A 49 23.43 19.43 25.14
C ILE A 49 22.01 19.13 24.61
N GLY A 50 21.05 20.04 24.80
CA GLY A 50 19.69 19.83 24.28
C GLY A 50 19.63 19.81 22.75
N VAL A 51 20.41 20.68 22.10
CA VAL A 51 20.54 20.70 20.64
C VAL A 51 21.19 19.41 20.12
N TRP A 52 22.25 18.95 20.79
CA TRP A 52 22.92 17.68 20.48
C TRP A 52 22.00 16.49 20.69
N VAL A 53 21.22 16.43 21.76
CA VAL A 53 20.26 15.33 22.00
C VAL A 53 19.25 15.24 20.86
N VAL A 54 18.66 16.36 20.44
CA VAL A 54 17.68 16.35 19.34
C VAL A 54 18.33 15.98 18.01
N TYR A 55 19.53 16.50 17.72
CA TYR A 55 20.31 16.07 16.56
C TYR A 55 20.58 14.56 16.57
N MET A 56 20.96 14.01 17.71
CA MET A 56 21.23 12.57 17.88
C MET A 56 19.96 11.74 17.70
N ILE A 57 18.82 12.18 18.24
CA ILE A 57 17.53 11.51 18.02
C ILE A 57 17.21 11.48 16.51
N SER A 58 17.31 12.62 15.82
CA SER A 58 17.08 12.68 14.37
C SER A 58 18.02 11.74 13.60
N LEU A 59 19.31 11.72 13.95
CA LEU A 59 20.29 10.86 13.30
C LEU A 59 20.01 9.37 13.55
N LEU A 60 19.67 8.99 14.80
CA LEU A 60 19.35 7.61 15.15
C LEU A 60 18.08 7.14 14.46
N LEU A 61 17.04 7.99 14.36
CA LEU A 61 15.84 7.69 13.61
C LEU A 61 16.12 7.45 12.13
N THR A 62 16.98 8.27 11.51
CA THR A 62 17.42 8.05 10.13
C THR A 62 18.11 6.69 9.98
N VAL A 63 18.99 6.34 10.90
CA VAL A 63 19.74 5.07 10.85
C VAL A 63 18.82 3.86 11.00
N LEU A 64 17.79 3.95 11.85
CA LEU A 64 16.77 2.89 11.97
C LEU A 64 15.97 2.69 10.68
N GLY A 65 15.76 3.73 9.89
CA GLY A 65 15.15 3.65 8.55
C GLY A 65 16.13 3.36 7.41
N THR A 66 17.44 3.36 7.68
CA THR A 66 18.49 3.16 6.67
C THR A 66 19.54 2.13 7.13
N PRO A 67 19.11 0.94 7.58
CA PRO A 67 20.01 -0.06 8.16
C PRO A 67 21.13 -0.45 7.20
N THR A 68 22.34 -0.65 7.72
CA THR A 68 23.49 -1.06 6.89
C THR A 68 23.59 -2.58 6.70
N GLY A 69 22.85 -3.33 7.52
CA GLY A 69 22.95 -4.78 7.63
C GLY A 69 24.01 -5.27 8.63
N LEU A 70 24.76 -4.38 9.29
CA LEU A 70 25.69 -4.74 10.37
C LEU A 70 25.00 -5.03 11.71
N GLY A 71 23.71 -4.69 11.81
CA GLY A 71 22.89 -4.82 13.01
C GLY A 71 22.64 -3.48 13.69
N VAL A 72 21.41 -3.31 14.18
CA VAL A 72 20.88 -2.05 14.72
C VAL A 72 21.79 -1.42 15.77
N ALA A 73 22.32 -2.21 16.70
CA ALA A 73 23.19 -1.70 17.76
C ALA A 73 24.50 -1.11 17.21
N ILE A 74 25.13 -1.77 16.23
CA ILE A 74 26.37 -1.30 15.61
C ILE A 74 26.10 -0.03 14.80
N ASP A 75 25.02 -0.02 14.02
CA ASP A 75 24.61 1.14 13.23
C ASP A 75 24.37 2.37 14.11
N CYS A 76 23.62 2.21 15.21
CA CYS A 76 23.39 3.29 16.16
C CYS A 76 24.67 3.79 16.84
N LEU A 77 25.60 2.90 17.22
CA LEU A 77 26.86 3.28 17.86
C LEU A 77 27.77 4.05 16.90
N ILE A 78 27.92 3.58 15.66
CA ILE A 78 28.71 4.24 14.63
C ILE A 78 28.12 5.63 14.34
N ALA A 79 26.81 5.72 14.15
CA ALA A 79 26.13 6.98 13.89
C ALA A 79 26.28 7.96 15.06
N ALA A 80 26.11 7.50 16.30
CA ALA A 80 26.25 8.32 17.49
C ALA A 80 27.68 8.90 17.63
N PHE A 81 28.69 8.05 17.43
CA PHE A 81 30.09 8.45 17.52
C PHE A 81 30.47 9.42 16.39
N LEU A 82 30.26 9.04 15.14
CA LEU A 82 30.61 9.86 13.98
C LEU A 82 29.79 11.15 13.95
N GLY A 83 28.49 11.08 14.22
CA GLY A 83 27.61 12.24 14.28
C GLY A 83 28.09 13.27 15.30
N THR A 84 28.50 12.84 16.49
CA THR A 84 29.05 13.74 17.52
C THR A 84 30.35 14.42 17.06
N VAL A 85 31.28 13.67 16.46
CA VAL A 85 32.55 14.20 15.96
C VAL A 85 32.33 15.19 14.81
N VAL A 86 31.46 14.84 13.86
CA VAL A 86 31.12 15.69 12.71
C VAL A 86 30.41 16.96 13.18
N MET A 87 29.42 16.86 14.04
CA MET A 87 28.73 18.02 14.63
C MET A 87 29.73 18.93 15.35
N GLY A 88 30.57 18.40 16.23
CA GLY A 88 31.55 19.18 16.98
C GLY A 88 32.53 19.94 16.06
N THR A 89 32.99 19.27 15.00
CA THR A 89 33.90 19.86 14.00
C THR A 89 33.21 20.94 13.18
N ALA A 90 32.03 20.65 12.63
CA ALA A 90 31.24 21.59 11.84
C ALA A 90 30.83 22.83 12.65
N CYS A 91 30.36 22.63 13.89
CA CYS A 91 30.00 23.73 14.79
C CYS A 91 31.21 24.60 15.14
N SER A 92 32.40 24.01 15.29
CA SER A 92 33.65 24.76 15.52
C SER A 92 34.04 25.61 14.31
N ILE A 93 33.87 25.07 13.09
CA ILE A 93 34.10 25.81 11.85
C ILE A 93 33.11 26.96 11.73
N ILE A 94 31.81 26.72 11.92
CA ILE A 94 30.76 27.76 11.87
C ILE A 94 31.03 28.84 12.92
N ALA A 95 31.39 28.45 14.15
CA ALA A 95 31.72 29.40 15.21
C ALA A 95 32.93 30.27 14.84
N PHE A 96 33.95 29.69 14.19
CA PHE A 96 35.11 30.42 13.70
C PHE A 96 34.72 31.41 12.58
N LEU A 97 33.86 31.02 11.63
CA LEU A 97 33.31 31.92 10.62
C LEU A 97 32.56 33.10 11.27
N PHE A 98 31.72 32.83 12.27
CA PHE A 98 31.06 33.88 13.06
C PHE A 98 32.02 34.79 13.82
N SER A 99 33.15 34.25 14.28
CA SER A 99 34.23 35.06 14.88
C SER A 99 34.82 36.02 13.86
N MET A 100 35.07 35.56 12.62
CA MET A 100 35.54 36.37 11.50
C MET A 100 34.54 37.46 11.09
N MET A 101 33.24 37.16 11.15
CA MET A 101 32.14 38.10 10.85
C MET A 101 31.76 39.00 12.04
N TYR A 102 32.47 38.94 13.17
CA TYR A 102 32.20 39.75 14.37
C TYR A 102 30.80 39.53 14.96
N VAL A 103 30.17 38.38 14.71
CA VAL A 103 28.82 38.09 15.21
C VAL A 103 28.83 38.09 16.74
N PRO A 104 27.98 38.91 17.40
CA PRO A 104 27.99 39.10 18.85
C PRO A 104 27.17 38.04 19.63
N LEU A 105 27.16 36.79 19.19
CA LEU A 105 26.38 35.68 19.78
C LEU A 105 27.28 34.64 20.47
N PRO A 106 26.76 33.75 21.34
CA PRO A 106 27.43 32.50 21.71
C PRO A 106 27.61 31.65 20.45
N ARG A 107 28.82 31.66 19.88
CA ARG A 107 29.03 31.28 18.46
C ARG A 107 28.96 29.79 18.25
N PHE A 108 29.41 29.00 19.21
CA PHE A 108 29.30 27.55 19.14
C PHE A 108 27.85 27.10 19.35
N PHE A 109 27.13 27.70 20.29
CA PHE A 109 25.69 27.46 20.43
C PHE A 109 24.91 27.85 19.17
N ALA A 110 25.13 29.05 18.62
CA ALA A 110 24.49 29.49 17.38
C ALA A 110 24.87 28.58 16.19
N GLY A 111 26.14 28.16 16.11
CA GLY A 111 26.59 27.18 15.12
C GLY A 111 25.91 25.82 15.26
N SER A 112 25.68 25.35 16.49
CA SER A 112 24.97 24.09 16.75
C SER A 112 23.51 24.12 16.31
N LEU A 113 22.82 25.25 16.46
CA LEU A 113 21.45 25.42 15.99
C LEU A 113 21.37 25.40 14.46
N LEU A 114 22.26 26.15 13.80
CA LEU A 114 22.31 26.17 12.34
C LEU A 114 22.67 24.81 11.75
N TYR A 115 23.67 24.14 12.32
CA TYR A 115 24.08 22.82 11.88
C TYR A 115 22.94 21.81 12.05
N THR A 116 22.30 21.79 13.22
CA THR A 116 21.19 20.86 13.50
C THR A 116 20.00 21.12 12.58
N GLY A 117 19.59 22.39 12.42
CA GLY A 117 18.51 22.75 11.50
C GLY A 117 18.82 22.38 10.04
N PHE A 118 20.08 22.55 9.60
CA PHE A 118 20.50 22.15 8.26
C PHE A 118 20.48 20.62 8.09
N ILE A 119 21.04 19.85 9.02
CA ILE A 119 21.06 18.39 8.91
C ILE A 119 19.65 17.80 9.00
N VAL A 120 18.80 18.28 9.91
CA VAL A 120 17.40 17.83 9.98
C VAL A 120 16.65 18.18 8.68
N TYR A 121 16.90 19.36 8.09
CA TYR A 121 16.36 19.68 6.77
C TYR A 121 16.81 18.66 5.70
N VAL A 122 18.10 18.35 5.63
CA VAL A 122 18.64 17.38 4.65
C VAL A 122 18.04 16.00 4.86
N ILE A 123 17.93 15.54 6.11
CA ILE A 123 17.31 14.26 6.47
C ILE A 123 15.86 14.21 5.97
N LEU A 124 15.05 15.21 6.31
CA LEU A 124 13.64 15.23 5.95
C LEU A 124 13.43 15.43 4.44
N TYR A 125 14.30 16.20 3.78
CA TYR A 125 14.26 16.38 2.34
C TYR A 125 14.50 15.04 1.60
N HIS A 126 15.46 14.24 2.07
CA HIS A 126 15.72 12.91 1.52
C HIS A 126 14.73 11.83 1.98
N ALA A 127 13.88 12.13 2.96
CA ALA A 127 12.72 11.32 3.33
C ALA A 127 11.46 11.75 2.57
N ASP A 128 11.60 12.43 1.43
CA ASP A 128 10.52 12.89 0.55
C ASP A 128 9.44 13.76 1.22
N MET A 129 9.80 14.51 2.28
CA MET A 129 8.86 15.43 2.94
C MET A 129 8.63 16.73 2.13
N GLY A 130 9.43 16.97 1.10
CA GLY A 130 9.40 18.20 0.31
C GLY A 130 10.05 19.39 1.03
N ASN A 131 10.45 20.40 0.24
CA ASN A 131 11.26 21.52 0.74
C ASN A 131 10.60 22.29 1.89
N TYR A 132 9.31 22.63 1.74
CA TYR A 132 8.62 23.49 2.69
C TYR A 132 8.43 22.80 4.05
N VAL A 133 7.92 21.56 4.06
CA VAL A 133 7.73 20.78 5.30
C VAL A 133 9.07 20.52 5.98
N SER A 134 10.11 20.21 5.20
CA SER A 134 11.46 19.98 5.72
C SER A 134 12.04 21.21 6.42
N VAL A 135 11.91 22.41 5.83
CA VAL A 135 12.39 23.66 6.44
C VAL A 135 11.62 24.01 7.71
N VAL A 136 10.28 23.94 7.66
CA VAL A 136 9.44 24.27 8.82
C VAL A 136 9.74 23.32 9.98
N SER A 137 9.77 22.01 9.68
CA SER A 137 10.02 20.97 10.69
C SER A 137 11.44 21.07 11.25
N SER A 138 12.45 21.34 10.43
CA SER A 138 13.82 21.46 10.91
C SER A 138 14.04 22.66 11.84
N VAL A 139 13.35 23.78 11.56
CA VAL A 139 13.35 24.95 12.46
C VAL A 139 12.66 24.60 13.77
N ILE A 140 11.49 23.95 13.74
CA ILE A 140 10.76 23.53 14.94
C ILE A 140 11.64 22.61 15.80
N VAL A 141 12.25 21.59 15.19
CA VAL A 141 13.10 20.61 15.86
C VAL A 141 14.35 21.28 16.47
N ALA A 142 15.03 22.15 15.72
CA ALA A 142 16.21 22.87 16.24
C ALA A 142 15.85 23.82 17.39
N VAL A 143 14.72 24.53 17.31
CA VAL A 143 14.22 25.41 18.37
C VAL A 143 13.81 24.59 19.61
N ALA A 144 13.15 23.45 19.43
CA ALA A 144 12.83 22.55 20.52
C ALA A 144 14.09 22.06 21.25
N GLY A 145 15.14 21.69 20.50
CA GLY A 145 16.45 21.35 21.07
C GLY A 145 17.10 22.52 21.83
N ALA A 146 16.97 23.74 21.30
CA ALA A 146 17.45 24.95 21.97
C ALA A 146 16.74 25.18 23.31
N ILE A 147 15.41 25.06 23.32
CA ILE A 147 14.57 25.21 24.51
C ILE A 147 14.93 24.14 25.55
N ALA A 148 15.00 22.87 25.15
CA ALA A 148 15.41 21.77 26.02
C ALA A 148 16.80 22.01 26.64
N GLY A 149 17.74 22.51 25.83
CA GLY A 149 19.06 22.89 26.28
C GLY A 149 19.06 24.03 27.29
N ILE A 150 18.29 25.09 27.03
CA ILE A 150 18.14 26.24 27.94
C ILE A 150 17.53 25.79 29.27
N ILE A 151 16.51 24.92 29.23
CA ILE A 151 15.91 24.32 30.43
C ILE A 151 16.99 23.58 31.24
N LEU A 152 17.77 22.72 30.60
CA LEU A 152 18.84 21.97 31.24
C LEU A 152 19.90 22.91 31.84
N ALA A 153 20.29 23.94 31.10
CA ALA A 153 21.23 24.95 31.57
C ALA A 153 20.70 25.66 32.82
N ILE A 154 19.42 26.06 32.86
CA ILE A 154 18.79 26.68 34.03
C ILE A 154 18.84 25.74 35.25
N LEU A 155 18.51 24.46 35.06
CA LEU A 155 18.45 23.47 36.13
C LEU A 155 19.84 23.11 36.68
N LEU A 156 20.86 23.01 35.83
CA LEU A 156 22.20 22.58 36.22
C LEU A 156 23.14 23.74 36.56
N HIS A 157 22.82 24.99 36.20
CA HIS A 157 23.74 26.10 36.47
C HIS A 157 23.88 26.35 37.99
N PRO A 158 25.12 26.41 38.52
CA PRO A 158 25.36 26.49 39.96
C PRO A 158 25.01 27.85 40.58
N ARG A 159 24.95 28.92 39.76
CA ARG A 159 24.63 30.28 40.23
C ARG A 159 23.15 30.65 40.18
N ILE A 160 22.29 29.77 39.65
CA ILE A 160 20.84 29.99 39.62
C ILE A 160 20.26 29.43 40.92
N GLY A 161 19.60 30.29 41.71
CA GLY A 161 19.06 29.91 43.02
C GLY A 161 17.91 28.89 42.91
N GLY A 162 17.74 28.05 43.94
CA GLY A 162 16.72 26.99 43.97
C GLY A 162 15.28 27.48 43.76
N LYS A 163 14.96 28.70 44.22
CA LYS A 163 13.64 29.32 44.01
C LYS A 163 13.34 29.61 42.54
N SER A 164 14.35 30.04 41.77
CA SER A 164 14.22 30.29 40.33
C SER A 164 14.08 28.98 39.54
N LYS A 165 14.79 27.93 39.97
CA LYS A 165 14.64 26.58 39.40
C LYS A 165 13.24 26.03 39.66
N LEU A 166 12.73 26.19 40.89
CA LEU A 166 11.39 25.77 41.26
C LEU A 166 10.31 26.52 40.48
N ALA A 167 10.39 27.86 40.40
CA ALA A 167 9.45 28.68 39.63
C ALA A 167 9.43 28.28 38.15
N PHE A 168 10.59 28.04 37.56
CA PHE A 168 10.72 27.60 36.18
C PHE A 168 10.17 26.18 35.95
N ALA A 169 10.44 25.24 36.87
CA ALA A 169 9.85 23.91 36.85
C ALA A 169 8.31 23.96 36.96
N THR A 170 7.76 24.83 37.80
CA THR A 170 6.30 25.06 37.89
C THR A 170 5.73 25.58 36.57
N VAL A 171 6.39 26.52 35.89
CA VAL A 171 5.95 27.02 34.58
C VAL A 171 5.95 25.90 33.53
N LEU A 172 6.98 25.04 33.51
CA LEU A 172 7.03 23.89 32.60
C LEU A 172 5.92 22.87 32.89
N VAL A 173 5.64 22.59 34.17
CA VAL A 173 4.54 21.71 34.57
C VAL A 173 3.19 22.31 34.17
N LEU A 174 2.97 23.62 34.39
CA LEU A 174 1.75 24.30 33.99
C LEU A 174 1.57 24.30 32.47
N ALA A 175 2.65 24.53 31.70
CA ALA A 175 2.63 24.45 30.23
C ALA A 175 2.33 23.03 29.74
N GLY A 176 2.89 22.01 30.39
CA GLY A 176 2.59 20.59 30.11
C GLY A 176 1.14 20.22 30.42
N VAL A 177 0.62 20.62 31.58
CA VAL A 177 -0.78 20.39 31.97
C VAL A 177 -1.75 21.11 31.03
N SER A 178 -1.43 22.34 30.58
CA SER A 178 -2.24 23.04 29.59
C SER A 178 -2.26 22.37 28.21
N SER A 179 -1.21 21.62 27.85
CA SER A 179 -1.19 20.83 26.61
C SER A 179 -1.98 19.52 26.70
N ILE A 180 -2.17 18.99 27.91
CA ILE A 180 -3.04 17.82 28.20
C ILE A 180 -4.52 18.24 28.26
N ALA A 181 -4.81 19.49 28.62
CA ALA A 181 -6.17 20.03 28.70
C ALA A 181 -6.76 20.44 27.34
N TRP A 182 -6.03 20.25 26.22
CA TRP A 182 -6.58 20.42 24.89
C TRP A 182 -7.26 19.12 24.46
N PRO A 183 -8.59 19.08 24.28
CA PRO A 183 -9.24 17.86 23.83
C PRO A 183 -8.68 17.48 22.45
N PRO A 184 -8.48 16.18 22.16
CA PRO A 184 -8.22 15.75 20.81
C PRO A 184 -9.42 16.18 19.95
N ALA A 185 -9.24 17.21 19.13
CA ALA A 185 -10.18 17.52 18.06
C ALA A 185 -10.04 16.40 17.04
N ASN A 186 -10.93 15.43 17.14
CA ASN A 186 -11.46 14.56 16.08
C ASN A 186 -12.03 13.32 16.74
N THR A 187 -13.32 13.38 17.09
CA THR A 187 -14.17 12.19 17.04
C THR A 187 -14.11 11.66 15.60
N PRO A 188 -13.87 10.35 15.38
CA PRO A 188 -14.21 9.74 14.10
C PRO A 188 -15.65 10.11 13.77
N ALA A 189 -15.92 10.52 12.54
CA ALA A 189 -17.30 10.56 12.08
C ALA A 189 -17.81 9.12 12.18
N GLU A 190 -18.83 8.88 13.00
CA GLU A 190 -19.60 7.64 12.87
C GLU A 190 -20.09 7.59 11.42
N PRO A 191 -19.93 6.46 10.71
CA PRO A 191 -20.54 6.32 9.40
C PRO A 191 -22.04 6.53 9.58
N ALA A 192 -22.53 7.64 9.04
CA ALA A 192 -23.94 7.97 9.08
C ALA A 192 -24.66 7.05 8.08
N LEU A 193 -25.02 5.85 8.54
CA LEU A 193 -25.98 5.02 7.82
C LEU A 193 -27.29 5.80 7.78
N ALA A 194 -27.73 6.17 6.57
CA ALA A 194 -29.04 6.79 6.39
C ALA A 194 -30.12 5.86 6.97
N PRO A 195 -31.03 6.36 7.83
CA PRO A 195 -32.07 5.54 8.40
C PRO A 195 -33.07 5.10 7.31
N GLY A 196 -33.12 3.79 7.05
CA GLY A 196 -34.10 3.14 6.19
C GLY A 196 -34.22 1.66 6.56
N GLU A 197 -35.38 1.05 6.34
CA GLU A 197 -35.53 -0.41 6.41
C GLU A 197 -34.72 -1.01 5.24
N VAL A 198 -33.51 -1.47 5.54
CA VAL A 198 -32.71 -2.30 4.63
C VAL A 198 -33.35 -3.69 4.64
N LEU A 199 -33.57 -4.28 3.47
CA LEU A 199 -34.03 -5.66 3.36
C LEU A 199 -33.08 -6.58 4.14
N ASP A 200 -33.64 -7.58 4.82
CA ASP A 200 -32.84 -8.56 5.54
C ASP A 200 -31.85 -9.22 4.57
N VAL A 201 -30.55 -9.00 4.82
CA VAL A 201 -29.48 -9.62 4.04
C VAL A 201 -29.36 -11.07 4.51
N PRO A 202 -29.48 -12.07 3.62
CA PRO A 202 -29.31 -13.47 3.99
C PRO A 202 -27.92 -13.70 4.61
N ILE A 203 -27.88 -14.27 5.81
CA ILE A 203 -26.62 -14.60 6.46
C ILE A 203 -26.07 -15.90 5.89
N ILE A 204 -24.76 -15.94 5.64
CA ILE A 204 -24.09 -17.14 5.15
C ILE A 204 -24.30 -18.30 6.13
N GLU A 205 -24.74 -19.45 5.62
CA GLU A 205 -24.97 -20.66 6.44
C GLU A 205 -23.66 -21.42 6.77
N ALA A 206 -22.60 -21.20 6.00
CA ALA A 206 -21.29 -21.78 6.24
C ALA A 206 -20.63 -21.24 7.53
N GLY A 207 -19.76 -22.04 8.15
CA GLY A 207 -19.00 -21.60 9.32
C GLY A 207 -17.96 -20.54 9.00
N ASN A 208 -17.67 -19.63 9.95
CA ASN A 208 -16.69 -18.56 9.78
C ASN A 208 -15.33 -19.11 9.26
N PRO A 209 -14.87 -18.70 8.06
CA PRO A 209 -13.66 -19.22 7.43
C PRO A 209 -12.37 -18.74 8.10
N ALA A 210 -12.42 -17.69 8.94
CA ALA A 210 -11.29 -17.21 9.72
C ALA A 210 -10.97 -18.07 10.96
N LEU A 211 -11.84 -19.03 11.27
CA LEU A 211 -11.56 -20.04 12.30
C LEU A 211 -10.69 -21.17 11.75
N ALA A 212 -9.82 -21.69 12.60
CA ALA A 212 -8.98 -22.83 12.29
C ALA A 212 -9.83 -24.03 11.82
N GLY A 213 -9.33 -24.74 10.81
CA GLY A 213 -9.96 -25.95 10.30
C GLY A 213 -9.62 -27.18 11.15
N SER A 214 -9.96 -28.35 10.62
CA SER A 214 -9.84 -29.64 11.33
C SER A 214 -8.47 -30.30 11.20
N TYR A 215 -7.60 -29.85 10.30
CA TYR A 215 -6.29 -30.47 10.09
C TYR A 215 -5.27 -29.95 11.09
N PRO A 216 -4.50 -30.83 11.76
CA PRO A 216 -3.26 -30.42 12.39
C PRO A 216 -2.29 -29.84 11.36
N VAL A 217 -1.50 -28.86 11.76
CA VAL A 217 -0.58 -28.15 10.87
C VAL A 217 0.86 -28.55 11.17
N ARG A 218 1.58 -28.95 10.12
CA ARG A 218 3.02 -29.14 10.16
C ARG A 218 3.71 -27.96 9.46
N ALA A 219 4.54 -27.23 10.20
CA ALA A 219 5.33 -26.12 9.66
C ALA A 219 6.81 -26.49 9.52
N PHE A 220 7.43 -26.12 8.40
CA PHE A 220 8.87 -26.24 8.16
C PHE A 220 9.31 -25.32 7.02
N THR A 221 10.62 -25.14 6.84
CA THR A 221 11.18 -24.36 5.74
C THR A 221 11.88 -25.25 4.70
N TYR A 222 11.92 -24.77 3.47
CA TYR A 222 12.87 -25.24 2.48
C TYR A 222 13.71 -24.06 1.98
N GLY A 223 14.94 -24.30 1.55
CA GLY A 223 15.84 -23.22 1.15
C GLY A 223 17.29 -23.62 0.93
N SER A 224 18.17 -22.62 0.89
CA SER A 224 19.58 -22.79 0.48
C SER A 224 20.44 -23.62 1.45
N GLY A 225 20.11 -23.63 2.74
CA GLY A 225 20.90 -24.26 3.79
C GLY A 225 22.15 -23.47 4.21
N VAL A 226 22.36 -22.28 3.62
CA VAL A 226 23.57 -21.46 3.83
C VAL A 226 23.26 -19.97 3.98
N ASP A 227 22.01 -19.62 4.30
CA ASP A 227 21.63 -18.23 4.56
C ASP A 227 22.44 -17.63 5.72
N ARG A 228 22.96 -16.40 5.54
CA ARG A 228 23.85 -15.73 6.49
C ARG A 228 23.13 -15.10 7.69
N HIS A 229 21.84 -14.83 7.55
CA HIS A 229 21.09 -14.01 8.50
C HIS A 229 19.97 -14.78 9.19
N ARG A 230 19.44 -15.82 8.55
CA ARG A 230 18.24 -16.54 8.95
C ARG A 230 18.53 -18.02 9.10
N SER A 231 18.61 -18.48 10.34
CA SER A 231 18.91 -19.88 10.68
C SER A 231 17.94 -20.87 10.02
N GLU A 232 16.68 -20.49 9.83
CA GLU A 232 15.63 -21.29 9.21
C GLU A 232 15.83 -21.54 7.70
N TYR A 233 16.65 -20.73 7.03
CA TYR A 233 17.13 -20.99 5.66
C TYR A 233 18.61 -21.38 5.62
N GLY A 234 19.26 -21.45 6.79
CA GLY A 234 20.63 -21.88 7.01
C GLY A 234 20.67 -23.27 7.65
N GLU A 235 21.32 -23.38 8.80
CA GLU A 235 21.55 -24.65 9.49
C GLU A 235 20.27 -25.40 9.94
N ALA A 236 19.15 -24.70 10.14
CA ALA A 236 17.90 -25.26 10.62
C ALA A 236 16.89 -25.53 9.48
N VAL A 237 17.30 -25.42 8.21
CA VAL A 237 16.41 -25.63 7.07
C VAL A 237 15.87 -27.06 7.04
N GLY A 238 14.56 -27.20 6.82
CA GLY A 238 13.91 -28.51 6.78
C GLY A 238 14.25 -29.31 5.53
N LEU A 239 14.31 -28.65 4.37
CA LEU A 239 14.67 -29.25 3.08
C LEU A 239 15.60 -28.34 2.28
N ILE A 240 16.67 -28.88 1.73
CA ILE A 240 17.61 -28.12 0.90
C ILE A 240 17.09 -28.05 -0.53
N THR A 241 17.13 -26.85 -1.13
CA THR A 241 16.80 -26.61 -2.54
C THR A 241 18.03 -26.12 -3.30
N PRO A 242 18.15 -26.45 -4.60
CA PRO A 242 19.14 -25.79 -5.46
C PRO A 242 18.80 -24.29 -5.64
N SER A 243 19.82 -23.50 -5.95
CA SER A 243 19.63 -22.11 -6.38
C SER A 243 19.21 -22.02 -7.85
N VAL A 244 18.74 -20.84 -8.27
CA VAL A 244 18.34 -20.54 -9.64
C VAL A 244 19.10 -19.33 -10.18
N ASP A 245 19.40 -19.36 -11.47
CA ASP A 245 20.14 -18.29 -12.17
C ASP A 245 19.16 -17.31 -12.85
N ALA A 246 19.17 -16.06 -12.39
CA ALA A 246 18.33 -14.97 -12.89
C ALA A 246 19.10 -13.96 -13.75
N SER A 247 20.34 -14.27 -14.18
CA SER A 247 21.19 -13.38 -14.99
C SER A 247 20.59 -12.98 -16.33
N ALA A 248 19.60 -13.73 -16.82
CA ALA A 248 18.80 -13.37 -18.00
C ALA A 248 17.92 -12.11 -17.79
N TYR A 249 17.63 -11.75 -16.53
CA TYR A 249 16.73 -10.65 -16.17
C TYR A 249 17.43 -9.57 -15.33
N ILE A 250 18.14 -9.99 -14.29
CA ILE A 250 18.93 -9.08 -13.45
C ILE A 250 20.30 -8.94 -14.09
N THR A 251 20.68 -7.71 -14.42
CA THR A 251 22.01 -7.40 -14.97
C THR A 251 22.77 -6.41 -14.09
N LYS A 252 22.16 -5.99 -12.98
CA LYS A 252 22.71 -5.06 -12.01
C LYS A 252 22.45 -5.60 -10.61
N TRP A 253 23.46 -6.25 -10.06
CA TRP A 253 23.53 -6.63 -8.66
C TRP A 253 24.65 -5.86 -7.98
N SER A 254 24.37 -5.26 -6.82
CA SER A 254 25.37 -4.43 -6.13
C SER A 254 26.26 -5.27 -5.22
N ARG A 255 27.55 -4.90 -5.11
CA ARG A 255 28.50 -5.59 -4.23
C ARG A 255 28.10 -5.57 -2.75
N ILE A 256 27.40 -4.53 -2.31
CA ILE A 256 26.90 -4.44 -0.92
C ILE A 256 25.79 -5.47 -0.71
N ARG A 257 24.89 -5.63 -1.69
CA ARG A 257 23.86 -6.67 -1.69
C ARG A 257 24.48 -8.07 -1.70
N GLU A 258 25.47 -8.30 -2.56
CA GLU A 258 26.23 -9.56 -2.60
C GLU A 258 26.94 -9.85 -1.28
N TRP A 259 27.58 -8.84 -0.67
CA TRP A 259 28.21 -8.99 0.64
C TRP A 259 27.19 -9.33 1.73
N PHE A 260 26.04 -8.66 1.74
CA PHE A 260 24.98 -8.90 2.71
C PHE A 260 24.45 -10.33 2.55
N TRP A 261 23.96 -10.70 1.38
CA TRP A 261 23.30 -11.99 1.16
C TRP A 261 24.25 -13.18 1.02
N GLY A 262 25.45 -12.95 0.49
CA GLY A 262 26.43 -13.99 0.18
C GLY A 262 26.26 -14.68 -1.17
N PHE A 263 25.38 -14.15 -2.02
CA PHE A 263 25.14 -14.61 -3.38
C PHE A 263 24.80 -13.43 -4.30
N ASP A 264 24.81 -13.68 -5.61
CA ASP A 264 24.44 -12.75 -6.66
C ASP A 264 23.27 -13.26 -7.50
N GLU A 265 22.96 -12.59 -8.61
CA GLU A 265 21.85 -12.95 -9.49
C GLU A 265 21.96 -14.35 -10.11
N THR A 266 23.14 -14.96 -10.11
CA THR A 266 23.37 -16.29 -10.72
C THR A 266 22.98 -17.43 -9.79
N ALA A 267 22.74 -17.15 -8.51
CA ALA A 267 22.50 -18.14 -7.48
C ALA A 267 21.42 -17.71 -6.48
N LEU A 268 20.29 -17.20 -6.98
CA LEU A 268 19.15 -16.82 -6.14
C LEU A 268 18.59 -18.04 -5.39
N PRO A 269 18.35 -17.95 -4.08
CA PRO A 269 17.84 -19.08 -3.30
C PRO A 269 16.32 -19.25 -3.52
N VAL A 270 15.87 -20.50 -3.59
CA VAL A 270 14.44 -20.87 -3.64
C VAL A 270 13.97 -21.14 -2.20
N ASN A 271 13.92 -20.09 -1.39
CA ASN A 271 13.57 -20.15 0.03
C ASN A 271 12.05 -20.00 0.26
N GLY A 272 11.46 -20.82 1.13
CA GLY A 272 10.06 -20.65 1.52
C GLY A 272 9.71 -21.24 2.88
N ARG A 273 8.79 -20.59 3.58
CA ARG A 273 8.14 -21.11 4.80
C ARG A 273 6.88 -21.84 4.40
N MET A 274 6.76 -23.09 4.80
CA MET A 274 5.62 -23.94 4.45
C MET A 274 4.82 -24.31 5.69
N TRP A 275 3.50 -24.22 5.57
CA TRP A 275 2.51 -24.79 6.46
C TRP A 275 1.70 -25.82 5.66
N MET A 276 1.71 -27.06 6.12
CA MET A 276 1.09 -28.18 5.41
C MET A 276 0.11 -28.91 6.34
N PRO A 277 -1.06 -29.33 5.85
CA PRO A 277 -1.98 -30.16 6.63
C PRO A 277 -1.37 -31.54 6.89
N GLU A 278 -1.56 -32.06 8.10
CA GLU A 278 -1.29 -33.47 8.38
C GLU A 278 -2.41 -34.36 7.81
N GLY A 279 -2.09 -35.16 6.79
CA GLY A 279 -3.03 -36.08 6.15
C GLY A 279 -2.47 -36.70 4.87
N GLU A 280 -3.30 -37.50 4.20
CA GLU A 280 -2.93 -38.21 2.95
C GLU A 280 -2.83 -37.26 1.74
N GLY A 281 -3.64 -36.20 1.69
CA GLY A 281 -3.71 -35.30 0.52
C GLY A 281 -4.32 -35.99 -0.71
N PRO A 282 -4.06 -35.48 -1.93
CA PRO A 282 -3.32 -34.26 -2.22
C PRO A 282 -4.12 -32.99 -1.84
N PHE A 283 -3.42 -31.95 -1.42
CA PHE A 283 -4.00 -30.67 -1.00
C PHE A 283 -3.71 -29.57 -2.02
N PRO A 284 -4.62 -28.61 -2.25
CA PRO A 284 -4.36 -27.44 -3.09
C PRO A 284 -3.14 -26.63 -2.60
N VAL A 285 -2.41 -26.01 -3.51
CA VAL A 285 -1.17 -25.26 -3.21
C VAL A 285 -1.43 -23.76 -3.28
N VAL A 286 -0.97 -23.03 -2.27
CA VAL A 286 -1.10 -21.57 -2.17
C VAL A 286 0.29 -20.97 -1.95
N LEU A 287 0.75 -20.14 -2.88
CA LEU A 287 1.96 -19.33 -2.67
C LEU A 287 1.59 -17.91 -2.25
N ILE A 288 2.30 -17.33 -1.29
CA ILE A 288 2.14 -15.93 -0.85
C ILE A 288 3.50 -15.24 -0.95
N VAL A 289 3.59 -14.18 -1.75
CA VAL A 289 4.82 -13.38 -1.90
C VAL A 289 4.66 -11.96 -1.34
N HIS A 290 5.65 -11.52 -0.58
CA HIS A 290 5.66 -10.19 0.01
C HIS A 290 6.01 -9.08 -1.00
N GLY A 291 5.77 -7.84 -0.61
CA GLY A 291 6.11 -6.65 -1.41
C GLY A 291 7.54 -6.17 -1.26
N ASN A 292 7.82 -5.00 -1.82
CA ASN A 292 9.09 -4.33 -1.60
C ASN A 292 9.12 -3.69 -0.22
N HIS A 293 10.09 -4.10 0.59
CA HIS A 293 10.44 -3.47 1.85
C HIS A 293 11.94 -3.12 1.85
N LEU A 294 12.56 -2.92 3.02
CA LEU A 294 14.01 -2.94 3.16
C LEU A 294 14.52 -4.39 3.14
N MET A 295 15.57 -4.70 2.39
CA MET A 295 16.11 -6.07 2.30
C MET A 295 16.68 -6.57 3.64
N GLU A 296 17.08 -5.64 4.51
CA GLU A 296 17.60 -5.90 5.85
C GLU A 296 16.48 -6.18 6.88
N GLN A 297 15.20 -6.06 6.47
CA GLN A 297 14.02 -6.30 7.30
C GLN A 297 13.13 -7.33 6.61
N PHE A 298 13.26 -8.58 7.04
CA PHE A 298 12.66 -9.73 6.37
C PHE A 298 11.13 -9.73 6.46
N SER A 299 10.47 -10.04 5.35
CA SER A 299 9.02 -9.87 5.17
C SER A 299 8.23 -11.18 5.04
N ASP A 300 8.92 -12.30 4.82
CA ASP A 300 8.32 -13.61 4.54
C ASP A 300 7.72 -14.29 5.80
N GLY A 301 8.12 -13.88 7.00
CA GLY A 301 7.54 -14.38 8.24
C GLY A 301 6.12 -13.87 8.49
N GLY A 302 5.82 -12.69 7.97
CA GLY A 302 4.66 -11.89 8.38
C GLY A 302 3.28 -12.45 8.04
N TYR A 303 3.23 -13.50 7.21
CA TYR A 303 2.00 -14.19 6.80
C TYR A 303 1.75 -15.50 7.54
N ALA A 304 2.49 -15.80 8.61
CA ALA A 304 2.31 -17.03 9.39
C ALA A 304 0.85 -17.26 9.81
N TYR A 305 0.13 -16.21 10.19
CA TYR A 305 -1.28 -16.29 10.57
C TYR A 305 -2.20 -16.79 9.43
N LEU A 306 -1.90 -16.43 8.17
CA LEU A 306 -2.60 -16.98 6.99
C LEU A 306 -2.12 -18.40 6.67
N GLY A 307 -0.81 -18.63 6.75
CA GLY A 307 -0.21 -19.94 6.51
C GLY A 307 -0.79 -21.03 7.41
N GLU A 308 -0.85 -20.76 8.72
CA GLU A 308 -1.43 -21.67 9.71
C GLU A 308 -2.94 -21.85 9.52
N LEU A 309 -3.68 -20.76 9.29
CA LEU A 309 -5.11 -20.83 9.04
C LEU A 309 -5.42 -21.70 7.83
N LEU A 310 -4.83 -21.38 6.67
CA LEU A 310 -5.10 -22.10 5.43
C LEU A 310 -4.63 -23.55 5.53
N ALA A 311 -3.48 -23.82 6.14
CA ALA A 311 -3.05 -25.20 6.38
C ALA A 311 -4.00 -26.00 7.26
N SER A 312 -4.53 -25.40 8.32
CA SER A 312 -5.53 -26.08 9.16
C SER A 312 -6.83 -26.40 8.41
N ARG A 313 -7.09 -25.68 7.31
CA ARG A 313 -8.26 -25.83 6.44
C ARG A 313 -8.01 -26.70 5.20
N GLY A 314 -6.85 -27.33 5.10
CA GLY A 314 -6.56 -28.30 4.03
C GLY A 314 -5.85 -27.71 2.81
N PHE A 315 -5.17 -26.57 2.95
CA PHE A 315 -4.31 -26.01 1.90
C PHE A 315 -2.82 -26.24 2.23
N VAL A 316 -1.97 -26.54 1.26
CA VAL A 316 -0.52 -26.34 1.47
C VAL A 316 -0.22 -24.88 1.20
N THR A 317 0.20 -24.14 2.22
CA THR A 317 0.51 -22.71 2.08
C THR A 317 1.99 -22.45 2.24
N VAL A 318 2.53 -21.63 1.36
CA VAL A 318 3.95 -21.27 1.34
C VAL A 318 4.10 -19.76 1.29
N SER A 319 4.80 -19.18 2.25
CA SER A 319 5.30 -17.81 2.11
C SER A 319 6.68 -17.83 1.47
N VAL A 320 6.80 -17.16 0.33
CA VAL A 320 7.99 -17.12 -0.52
C VAL A 320 8.92 -15.99 -0.08
N ASP A 321 10.21 -16.30 0.06
CA ASP A 321 11.24 -15.33 0.40
C ASP A 321 11.83 -14.67 -0.85
N GLU A 322 11.56 -13.37 -1.00
CA GLU A 322 12.14 -12.51 -2.05
C GLU A 322 12.82 -11.28 -1.45
N ASN A 323 13.27 -11.34 -0.19
CA ASN A 323 13.87 -10.19 0.47
C ASN A 323 15.13 -9.71 -0.26
N PHE A 324 15.82 -10.58 -0.99
CA PHE A 324 16.95 -10.23 -1.83
C PHE A 324 16.58 -9.41 -3.08
N LEU A 325 15.30 -9.22 -3.39
CA LEU A 325 14.77 -8.29 -4.42
C LEU A 325 14.25 -6.98 -3.84
N ASN A 326 14.23 -6.82 -2.51
CA ASN A 326 13.79 -5.61 -1.83
C ASN A 326 14.80 -4.47 -1.99
N TYR A 327 14.33 -3.23 -1.89
CA TYR A 327 15.16 -2.04 -1.84
C TYR A 327 16.15 -2.07 -0.68
N SER A 328 17.30 -1.44 -0.87
CA SER A 328 18.25 -1.13 0.19
C SER A 328 18.78 0.27 -0.07
N VAL A 329 18.92 1.07 0.98
CA VAL A 329 19.49 2.42 0.88
C VAL A 329 20.91 2.38 0.34
N TRP A 330 21.64 1.31 0.69
CA TRP A 330 23.05 1.11 0.32
C TRP A 330 23.22 0.25 -0.93
N GLY A 331 22.32 -0.71 -1.14
CA GLY A 331 22.37 -1.66 -2.25
C GLY A 331 21.54 -1.30 -3.48
N ASN A 332 20.64 -0.32 -3.37
CA ASN A 332 19.53 0.01 -4.29
C ASN A 332 18.67 -1.22 -4.65
N ILE A 333 17.61 -1.05 -5.43
CA ILE A 333 16.78 -2.16 -5.91
C ILE A 333 17.41 -2.82 -7.17
N PRO A 334 17.38 -4.15 -7.31
CA PRO A 334 17.78 -4.83 -8.55
C PRO A 334 16.95 -4.36 -9.75
N ASN A 335 17.55 -4.31 -10.94
CA ASN A 335 16.80 -3.99 -12.16
C ASN A 335 15.85 -5.13 -12.53
N GLN A 336 14.70 -4.84 -13.15
CA GLN A 336 13.70 -5.86 -13.51
C GLN A 336 13.11 -6.62 -12.30
N ASP A 337 13.13 -6.03 -11.10
CA ASP A 337 12.63 -6.69 -9.88
C ASP A 337 11.20 -7.24 -10.07
N PHE A 338 10.27 -6.45 -10.62
CA PHE A 338 8.90 -6.92 -10.90
C PHE A 338 8.83 -8.20 -11.72
N LYS A 339 9.66 -8.34 -12.77
CA LYS A 339 9.71 -9.58 -13.57
C LYS A 339 10.27 -10.74 -12.76
N VAL A 340 11.35 -10.51 -12.03
CA VAL A 340 12.02 -11.57 -11.30
C VAL A 340 11.21 -12.06 -10.11
N ARG A 341 10.41 -11.20 -9.46
CA ARG A 341 9.42 -11.62 -8.45
C ARG A 341 8.39 -12.60 -9.04
N ALA A 342 7.80 -12.26 -10.19
CA ALA A 342 6.89 -13.17 -10.88
C ALA A 342 7.58 -14.47 -11.30
N TRP A 343 8.82 -14.39 -11.80
CA TRP A 343 9.62 -15.55 -12.18
C TRP A 343 9.98 -16.45 -11.00
N MET A 344 10.29 -15.88 -9.82
CA MET A 344 10.58 -16.64 -8.61
C MET A 344 9.37 -17.45 -8.16
N LEU A 345 8.15 -16.90 -8.19
CA LEU A 345 6.93 -17.69 -7.95
C LEU A 345 6.85 -18.94 -8.84
N LEU A 346 7.21 -18.82 -10.13
CA LEU A 346 7.23 -19.95 -11.06
C LEU A 346 8.30 -20.98 -10.71
N LYS A 347 9.49 -20.51 -10.27
CA LYS A 347 10.55 -21.40 -9.77
C LYS A 347 10.13 -22.16 -8.52
N HIS A 348 9.39 -21.52 -7.63
CA HIS A 348 8.78 -22.19 -6.48
C HIS A 348 7.79 -23.27 -6.92
N LEU A 349 6.92 -23.00 -7.89
CA LEU A 349 6.00 -24.02 -8.42
C LEU A 349 6.73 -25.23 -9.02
N GLN A 350 7.80 -25.00 -9.81
CA GLN A 350 8.64 -26.10 -10.33
C GLN A 350 9.31 -26.91 -9.20
N GLN A 351 9.84 -26.23 -8.18
CA GLN A 351 10.49 -26.89 -7.05
C GLN A 351 9.49 -27.71 -6.22
N LEU A 352 8.27 -27.20 -6.01
CA LEU A 352 7.20 -27.93 -5.34
C LEU A 352 6.72 -29.13 -6.15
N ALA A 353 6.57 -29.00 -7.47
CA ALA A 353 6.25 -30.11 -8.35
C ALA A 353 7.31 -31.22 -8.27
N ASN A 354 8.60 -30.86 -8.23
CA ASN A 354 9.70 -31.81 -8.04
C ASN A 354 9.60 -32.52 -6.67
N PHE A 355 9.43 -31.77 -5.59
CA PHE A 355 9.24 -32.37 -4.26
C PHE A 355 8.03 -33.30 -4.18
N ASN A 356 6.93 -32.98 -4.87
CA ASN A 356 5.74 -33.80 -4.95
C ASN A 356 5.99 -35.15 -5.66
N GLN A 357 6.96 -35.20 -6.58
CA GLN A 357 7.30 -36.41 -7.35
C GLN A 357 8.47 -37.20 -6.75
N LEU A 358 9.23 -36.61 -5.81
CA LEU A 358 10.43 -37.21 -5.25
C LEU A 358 10.10 -38.23 -4.13
N PRO A 359 10.35 -39.55 -4.34
CA PRO A 359 10.03 -40.56 -3.33
C PRO A 359 10.77 -40.33 -2.01
N GLY A 360 10.04 -40.45 -0.89
CA GLY A 360 10.59 -40.23 0.45
C GLY A 360 10.69 -38.76 0.87
N ASN A 361 10.39 -37.81 -0.02
CA ASN A 361 10.23 -36.41 0.35
C ASN A 361 8.94 -36.23 1.20
N PRO A 362 8.92 -35.36 2.22
CA PRO A 362 7.72 -35.09 3.02
C PRO A 362 6.48 -34.65 2.23
N MET A 363 6.67 -34.07 1.04
CA MET A 363 5.62 -33.61 0.13
C MET A 363 5.24 -34.64 -0.95
N SER A 364 5.91 -35.79 -1.01
CA SER A 364 5.68 -36.79 -2.06
C SER A 364 4.20 -37.20 -2.14
N GLY A 365 3.55 -36.92 -3.27
CA GLY A 365 2.14 -37.21 -3.52
C GLY A 365 1.13 -36.35 -2.74
N LYS A 366 1.57 -35.30 -2.03
CA LYS A 366 0.71 -34.49 -1.16
C LYS A 366 0.22 -33.19 -1.79
N LEU A 367 0.78 -32.77 -2.92
CA LEU A 367 0.46 -31.49 -3.54
C LEU A 367 -0.43 -31.69 -4.78
N ASP A 368 -1.55 -30.97 -4.84
CA ASP A 368 -2.40 -30.93 -6.02
C ASP A 368 -1.98 -29.78 -6.93
N MET A 369 -1.10 -30.08 -7.89
CA MET A 369 -0.59 -29.09 -8.84
C MET A 369 -1.64 -28.64 -9.89
N ASN A 370 -2.84 -29.26 -9.90
CA ASN A 370 -3.95 -28.79 -10.72
C ASN A 370 -4.82 -27.75 -10.00
N ARG A 371 -4.62 -27.54 -8.68
CA ARG A 371 -5.34 -26.57 -7.86
C ARG A 371 -4.36 -25.64 -7.15
N VAL A 372 -3.85 -24.67 -7.91
CA VAL A 372 -2.87 -23.70 -7.41
C VAL A 372 -3.50 -22.30 -7.29
N ALA A 373 -3.21 -21.62 -6.18
CA ALA A 373 -3.43 -20.19 -6.02
C ALA A 373 -2.11 -19.43 -5.86
N LEU A 374 -2.05 -18.24 -6.47
CA LEU A 374 -0.95 -17.30 -6.29
C LEU A 374 -1.44 -16.05 -5.58
N MET A 375 -0.81 -15.73 -4.46
CA MET A 375 -1.13 -14.55 -3.67
C MET A 375 0.07 -13.64 -3.56
N GLY A 376 -0.16 -12.34 -3.40
CA GLY A 376 0.92 -11.46 -3.01
C GLY A 376 0.49 -10.11 -2.49
N HIS A 377 1.42 -9.41 -1.85
CA HIS A 377 1.21 -8.10 -1.24
C HIS A 377 2.02 -7.02 -1.96
N SER A 378 1.45 -5.84 -2.24
CA SER A 378 2.19 -4.71 -2.84
C SER A 378 2.81 -5.11 -4.18
N ARG A 379 4.13 -5.00 -4.36
CA ARG A 379 4.79 -5.53 -5.57
C ARG A 379 4.59 -7.03 -5.78
N GLY A 380 4.49 -7.81 -4.70
CA GLY A 380 4.13 -9.23 -4.76
C GLY A 380 2.70 -9.44 -5.27
N GLY A 381 1.79 -8.53 -4.94
CA GLY A 381 0.41 -8.52 -5.44
C GLY A 381 0.31 -8.23 -6.94
N GLN A 382 1.33 -7.57 -7.51
CA GLN A 382 1.51 -7.48 -8.96
C GLN A 382 2.18 -8.73 -9.56
N ALA A 383 3.14 -9.31 -8.83
CA ALA A 383 3.87 -10.49 -9.28
C ALA A 383 2.96 -11.72 -9.42
N ALA A 384 1.98 -11.90 -8.52
CA ALA A 384 1.03 -13.01 -8.56
C ALA A 384 0.23 -13.11 -9.88
N PRO A 385 -0.49 -12.07 -10.35
CA PRO A 385 -1.16 -12.12 -11.65
C PRO A 385 -0.19 -12.20 -12.83
N MET A 386 1.02 -11.60 -12.72
CA MET A 386 2.05 -11.76 -13.76
C MET A 386 2.54 -13.21 -13.88
N ALA A 387 2.66 -13.93 -12.78
CA ALA A 387 3.03 -15.36 -12.75
C ALA A 387 1.87 -16.25 -13.23
N ALA A 388 0.61 -15.92 -12.91
CA ALA A 388 -0.54 -16.62 -13.48
C ALA A 388 -0.61 -16.47 -15.02
N ASP A 389 -0.19 -15.31 -15.55
CA ASP A 389 -0.14 -14.99 -16.98
C ASP A 389 1.31 -15.05 -17.54
N TRP A 390 2.11 -15.98 -17.03
CA TRP A 390 3.58 -15.99 -17.21
C TRP A 390 4.04 -16.00 -18.66
N THR A 391 3.28 -16.61 -19.57
CA THR A 391 3.66 -16.72 -20.99
C THR A 391 3.83 -15.35 -21.66
N ARG A 392 3.20 -14.28 -21.14
CA ARG A 392 3.39 -12.92 -21.65
C ARG A 392 4.83 -12.40 -21.51
N TRP A 393 5.53 -12.79 -20.45
CA TRP A 393 6.89 -12.30 -20.18
C TRP A 393 7.97 -13.37 -20.34
N PHE A 394 7.63 -14.65 -20.17
CA PHE A 394 8.61 -15.72 -20.02
C PHE A 394 8.45 -16.88 -21.01
N LYS A 395 7.65 -16.75 -22.07
CA LYS A 395 7.44 -17.82 -23.07
C LYS A 395 8.73 -18.36 -23.71
N SER A 396 9.76 -17.52 -23.85
CA SER A 396 11.05 -17.93 -24.41
C SER A 396 12.04 -18.48 -23.37
N ASP A 397 11.68 -18.48 -22.08
CA ASP A 397 12.54 -18.99 -21.02
C ASP A 397 12.41 -20.52 -20.93
N GLN A 398 13.42 -21.21 -21.44
CA GLN A 398 13.48 -22.67 -21.42
C GLN A 398 13.68 -23.25 -20.02
N THR A 399 14.13 -22.44 -19.05
CA THR A 399 14.29 -22.89 -17.66
C THR A 399 12.96 -23.11 -16.97
N LEU A 400 11.84 -22.64 -17.56
CA LEU A 400 10.48 -22.78 -17.06
C LEU A 400 9.70 -23.96 -17.69
N ALA A 401 10.38 -24.90 -18.33
CA ALA A 401 9.75 -26.10 -18.88
C ALA A 401 8.97 -26.89 -17.80
N GLY A 402 7.83 -27.48 -18.18
CA GLY A 402 6.97 -28.25 -17.28
C GLY A 402 5.97 -27.42 -16.47
N LEU A 403 5.98 -26.08 -16.59
CA LEU A 403 4.95 -25.24 -15.98
C LEU A 403 3.57 -25.43 -16.63
N GLU A 404 3.52 -25.91 -17.87
CA GLU A 404 2.30 -26.25 -18.59
C GLU A 404 1.47 -27.33 -17.88
N ASP A 405 2.09 -28.15 -17.03
CA ASP A 405 1.43 -29.18 -16.22
C ASP A 405 0.88 -28.65 -14.89
N ILE A 406 1.08 -27.36 -14.58
CA ILE A 406 0.64 -26.71 -13.35
C ILE A 406 -0.52 -25.76 -13.66
N HIS A 407 -1.66 -25.96 -12.99
CA HIS A 407 -2.86 -25.17 -13.25
C HIS A 407 -3.14 -24.18 -12.11
N VAL A 408 -2.86 -22.90 -12.39
CA VAL A 408 -3.24 -21.78 -11.53
C VAL A 408 -4.72 -21.46 -11.74
N GLN A 409 -5.52 -21.62 -10.69
CA GLN A 409 -6.96 -21.39 -10.73
C GLN A 409 -7.38 -20.07 -10.06
N ALA A 410 -6.57 -19.55 -9.14
CA ALA A 410 -6.92 -18.38 -8.35
C ALA A 410 -5.74 -17.43 -8.12
N VAL A 411 -6.05 -16.14 -8.03
CA VAL A 411 -5.10 -15.07 -7.69
C VAL A 411 -5.68 -14.19 -6.58
N VAL A 412 -4.87 -13.90 -5.55
CA VAL A 412 -5.21 -12.94 -4.49
C VAL A 412 -4.18 -11.81 -4.45
N ALA A 413 -4.63 -10.58 -4.60
CA ALA A 413 -3.79 -9.39 -4.55
C ALA A 413 -4.10 -8.58 -3.29
N ILE A 414 -3.15 -8.47 -2.37
CA ILE A 414 -3.25 -7.64 -1.17
C ILE A 414 -2.54 -6.32 -1.48
N ALA A 415 -3.23 -5.19 -1.32
CA ALA A 415 -2.76 -3.83 -1.57
C ALA A 415 -1.74 -3.73 -2.72
N PRO A 416 -2.05 -4.25 -3.93
CA PRO A 416 -1.05 -4.51 -4.94
C PRO A 416 -0.56 -3.22 -5.61
N THR A 417 0.65 -3.26 -6.16
CA THR A 417 1.01 -2.31 -7.22
C THR A 417 0.40 -2.76 -8.56
N ASP A 418 0.24 -1.85 -9.52
CA ASP A 418 -0.12 -2.25 -10.90
C ASP A 418 0.56 -1.35 -11.95
N LYS A 419 1.82 -1.64 -12.23
CA LYS A 419 2.64 -0.95 -13.25
C LYS A 419 2.73 -1.76 -14.53
N GLN A 420 2.78 -1.09 -15.68
CA GLN A 420 3.15 -1.76 -16.92
C GLN A 420 4.61 -2.21 -16.89
N ILE A 421 4.86 -3.48 -17.20
CA ILE A 421 6.19 -4.10 -17.30
C ILE A 421 6.40 -4.50 -18.75
N ASP A 422 7.49 -4.03 -19.36
CA ASP A 422 7.74 -4.17 -20.80
C ASP A 422 6.57 -3.66 -21.69
N LYS A 423 5.92 -2.57 -21.26
CA LYS A 423 4.74 -1.97 -21.90
C LYS A 423 3.52 -2.90 -21.97
N THR A 424 3.46 -3.90 -21.09
CA THR A 424 2.34 -4.82 -20.99
C THR A 424 1.88 -4.98 -19.53
N SER A 425 0.69 -5.54 -19.35
CA SER A 425 0.05 -5.79 -18.05
C SER A 425 -0.56 -7.19 -18.06
N ALA A 426 -0.73 -7.78 -16.88
CA ALA A 426 -1.35 -9.09 -16.75
C ALA A 426 -2.83 -9.03 -17.15
N ARG A 427 -3.29 -10.07 -17.82
CA ARG A 427 -4.68 -10.26 -18.23
C ARG A 427 -5.09 -11.67 -17.86
N LEU A 428 -5.73 -11.79 -16.71
CA LEU A 428 -6.24 -13.08 -16.25
C LEU A 428 -7.44 -13.46 -17.10
N LYS A 429 -7.46 -14.73 -17.51
CA LYS A 429 -8.57 -15.31 -18.25
C LYS A 429 -8.95 -16.62 -17.58
N ASP A 430 -10.23 -16.77 -17.26
CA ASP A 430 -10.74 -18.00 -16.68
C ASP A 430 -9.99 -18.35 -15.36
N ILE A 431 -9.78 -17.36 -14.49
CA ILE A 431 -9.08 -17.49 -13.19
C ILE A 431 -9.87 -16.69 -12.15
N TYR A 432 -10.10 -17.26 -10.96
CA TYR A 432 -10.68 -16.53 -9.84
C TYR A 432 -9.75 -15.39 -9.42
N TYR A 433 -10.29 -14.19 -9.19
CA TYR A 433 -9.47 -13.05 -8.76
C TYR A 433 -10.07 -12.35 -7.54
N LEU A 434 -9.26 -12.12 -6.51
CA LEU A 434 -9.61 -11.30 -5.35
C LEU A 434 -8.57 -10.21 -5.15
N THR A 435 -9.01 -8.98 -4.86
CA THR A 435 -8.12 -7.94 -4.35
C THR A 435 -8.64 -7.33 -3.05
N LEU A 436 -7.74 -7.08 -2.09
CA LEU A 436 -8.04 -6.40 -0.82
C LEU A 436 -7.13 -5.17 -0.70
N GLN A 437 -7.65 -3.98 -0.41
CA GLN A 437 -6.81 -2.81 -0.18
C GLN A 437 -7.44 -1.81 0.80
N GLY A 438 -6.61 -1.13 1.57
CA GLY A 438 -7.05 -0.11 2.52
C GLY A 438 -7.11 1.29 1.93
N ALA A 439 -8.05 2.12 2.38
CA ALA A 439 -8.15 3.52 1.97
C ALA A 439 -7.08 4.42 2.61
N GLN A 440 -6.58 4.02 3.80
CA GLN A 440 -5.49 4.68 4.53
C GLN A 440 -4.11 4.12 4.13
N ASP A 441 -3.99 3.45 2.98
CA ASP A 441 -2.74 2.93 2.44
C ASP A 441 -1.79 4.08 2.05
N GLY A 442 -0.80 4.33 2.90
CA GLY A 442 0.18 5.41 2.70
C GLY A 442 1.28 5.08 1.69
N ASP A 443 1.45 3.82 1.29
CA ASP A 443 2.50 3.40 0.34
C ASP A 443 1.93 3.30 -1.09
N VAL A 444 0.80 2.63 -1.25
CA VAL A 444 0.02 2.51 -2.48
C VAL A 444 -1.34 3.16 -2.27
N ASN A 445 -1.38 4.50 -2.38
CA ASN A 445 -2.54 5.31 -2.02
C ASN A 445 -3.64 5.40 -3.09
N ASP A 446 -3.49 4.69 -4.21
CA ASP A 446 -4.52 4.49 -5.23
C ASP A 446 -4.95 3.02 -5.18
N PHE A 447 -6.22 2.70 -5.42
CA PHE A 447 -6.76 1.35 -5.43
C PHE A 447 -6.34 0.55 -6.68
N TYR A 448 -5.05 0.29 -6.84
CA TYR A 448 -4.47 -0.34 -8.03
C TYR A 448 -4.96 -1.77 -8.29
N GLY A 449 -5.41 -2.48 -7.25
CA GLY A 449 -5.99 -3.82 -7.40
C GLY A 449 -7.21 -3.87 -8.32
N GLU A 450 -7.97 -2.76 -8.39
CA GLU A 450 -9.13 -2.63 -9.27
C GLU A 450 -8.73 -2.65 -10.76
N ARG A 451 -7.55 -2.15 -11.12
CA ARG A 451 -7.07 -2.18 -12.51
C ARG A 451 -6.86 -3.60 -13.01
N GLN A 452 -6.41 -4.51 -12.14
CA GLN A 452 -6.28 -5.93 -12.49
C GLN A 452 -7.63 -6.66 -12.43
N TYR A 453 -8.54 -6.26 -11.53
CA TYR A 453 -9.93 -6.71 -11.54
C TYR A 453 -10.57 -6.46 -12.92
N ILE A 454 -10.48 -5.23 -13.43
CA ILE A 454 -10.99 -4.83 -14.75
C ILE A 454 -10.39 -5.70 -15.88
N ARG A 455 -9.09 -6.04 -15.80
CA ARG A 455 -8.40 -6.86 -16.80
C ARG A 455 -8.59 -8.37 -16.64
N THR A 456 -9.48 -8.80 -15.76
CA THR A 456 -9.85 -10.21 -15.56
C THR A 456 -11.14 -10.50 -16.30
N SER A 457 -11.13 -11.53 -17.15
CA SER A 457 -12.28 -11.91 -17.99
C SER A 457 -12.55 -13.40 -17.98
N PHE A 458 -13.78 -13.78 -18.31
CA PHE A 458 -14.23 -15.17 -18.32
C PHE A 458 -14.71 -15.56 -19.72
N SER A 459 -14.46 -16.81 -20.09
CA SER A 459 -15.00 -17.41 -21.30
C SER A 459 -16.44 -17.87 -21.06
N ASN A 460 -17.27 -17.81 -22.10
CA ASN A 460 -18.61 -18.40 -22.07
C ASN A 460 -18.53 -19.93 -22.20
N THR A 461 -18.04 -20.58 -21.15
CA THR A 461 -17.94 -22.02 -20.96
C THR A 461 -18.43 -22.35 -19.56
N ALA A 462 -18.89 -23.58 -19.30
CA ALA A 462 -19.36 -23.95 -17.95
C ALA A 462 -18.34 -23.61 -16.84
N ALA A 463 -17.06 -23.95 -17.06
CA ALA A 463 -15.99 -23.64 -16.11
C ALA A 463 -15.66 -22.13 -16.01
N GLY A 464 -15.84 -21.37 -17.09
CA GLY A 464 -15.70 -19.91 -17.06
C GLY A 464 -16.84 -19.25 -16.30
N ASN A 465 -18.07 -19.75 -16.47
CA ASN A 465 -19.29 -19.22 -15.86
C ASN A 465 -19.36 -19.45 -14.34
N GLU A 466 -18.67 -20.47 -13.82
CA GLU A 466 -18.53 -20.76 -12.39
C GLU A 466 -17.47 -19.90 -11.68
N ARG A 467 -16.64 -19.18 -12.44
CA ARG A 467 -15.56 -18.34 -11.89
C ARG A 467 -16.06 -16.93 -11.61
N PHE A 468 -15.40 -16.22 -10.71
CA PHE A 468 -15.72 -14.83 -10.42
C PHE A 468 -14.48 -14.02 -10.08
N LYS A 469 -14.64 -12.69 -10.18
CA LYS A 469 -13.68 -11.70 -9.68
C LYS A 469 -14.36 -10.86 -8.61
N ALA A 470 -13.60 -10.48 -7.59
CA ALA A 470 -14.06 -9.66 -6.47
C ALA A 470 -13.00 -8.64 -6.06
N SER A 471 -13.45 -7.50 -5.54
CA SER A 471 -12.59 -6.49 -4.91
C SER A 471 -13.18 -6.07 -3.58
N LEU A 472 -12.32 -5.76 -2.60
CA LEU A 472 -12.71 -5.17 -1.33
C LEU A 472 -11.81 -3.98 -1.01
N TYR A 473 -12.42 -2.83 -0.86
CA TYR A 473 -11.77 -1.60 -0.42
C TYR A 473 -12.22 -1.25 1.00
N ILE A 474 -11.26 -1.14 1.92
CA ILE A 474 -11.49 -1.10 3.37
C ILE A 474 -11.12 0.29 3.90
N GLY A 475 -12.08 1.04 4.41
CA GLY A 475 -11.93 2.46 4.74
C GLY A 475 -10.85 2.77 5.78
N GLU A 476 -10.74 1.92 6.79
CA GLU A 476 -9.87 2.15 7.96
C GLU A 476 -8.56 1.34 7.88
N ALA A 477 -8.36 0.51 6.85
CA ALA A 477 -7.15 -0.29 6.69
C ALA A 477 -6.01 0.51 6.04
N ASN A 478 -4.76 0.15 6.38
CA ASN A 478 -3.54 0.71 5.79
C ASN A 478 -2.77 -0.34 4.96
N HIS A 479 -1.58 0.01 4.45
CA HIS A 479 -0.74 -0.94 3.69
C HIS A 479 -0.18 -2.03 4.60
N SER A 480 0.45 -1.63 5.71
CA SER A 480 1.40 -2.48 6.40
C SER A 480 0.77 -3.58 7.26
N ARG A 481 -0.41 -3.36 7.84
CA ARG A 481 -0.97 -4.24 8.90
C ARG A 481 -1.41 -5.63 8.43
N PHE A 482 -1.50 -5.85 7.11
CA PHE A 482 -1.65 -7.18 6.54
C PHE A 482 -0.43 -8.08 6.77
N ASN A 483 0.76 -7.51 6.93
CA ASN A 483 1.99 -8.24 7.20
C ASN A 483 2.46 -7.94 8.63
N THR A 484 2.56 -8.98 9.47
CA THR A 484 2.91 -8.79 10.89
C THR A 484 4.33 -8.26 11.12
N ASP A 485 5.24 -8.39 10.14
CA ASP A 485 6.63 -7.90 10.22
C ASP A 485 6.77 -6.41 9.84
N TRP A 486 5.79 -5.82 9.17
CA TRP A 486 5.88 -4.44 8.64
C TRP A 486 5.41 -3.38 9.64
N GLY A 487 4.67 -3.77 10.68
CA GLY A 487 4.18 -2.84 11.70
C GLY A 487 3.05 -1.94 11.20
N THR A 488 3.07 -0.65 11.59
CA THR A 488 1.98 0.31 11.33
C THR A 488 2.36 1.42 10.34
N MET A 489 3.65 1.73 10.17
CA MET A 489 4.05 2.88 9.35
C MET A 489 4.25 2.42 7.90
N ASP A 490 3.47 2.97 6.98
CA ASP A 490 3.59 2.72 5.53
C ASP A 490 4.78 3.50 4.91
N ASP A 491 5.73 3.92 5.72
CA ASP A 491 6.97 4.57 5.32
C ASP A 491 8.07 4.34 6.34
N SER A 492 9.31 4.33 5.86
CA SER A 492 10.50 4.19 6.67
C SER A 492 10.75 5.41 7.56
N LEU A 493 11.51 5.23 8.63
CA LEU A 493 11.92 6.34 9.49
C LEU A 493 12.92 7.26 8.76
N PRO A 494 12.85 8.58 8.99
CA PRO A 494 11.91 9.28 9.86
C PRO A 494 10.59 9.68 9.17
N GLY A 495 10.43 9.43 7.85
CA GLY A 495 9.24 9.82 7.09
C GLY A 495 7.94 9.28 7.69
N GLY A 496 7.94 8.03 8.14
CA GLY A 496 6.81 7.39 8.83
C GLY A 496 6.28 8.14 10.05
N LEU A 497 7.09 8.96 10.73
CA LEU A 497 6.66 9.78 11.87
C LEU A 497 5.71 10.91 11.49
N PHE A 498 5.65 11.28 10.21
CA PHE A 498 4.73 12.28 9.68
C PHE A 498 3.39 11.68 9.26
N LEU A 499 3.25 10.35 9.29
CA LEU A 499 2.01 9.67 8.97
C LEU A 499 1.05 9.68 10.17
N ARG A 500 -0.24 9.84 9.88
CA ARG A 500 -1.30 9.81 10.87
C ARG A 500 -1.74 8.37 11.10
N HIS A 501 -1.86 7.97 12.36
CA HIS A 501 -2.42 6.66 12.73
C HIS A 501 -3.87 6.73 13.25
N ALA A 502 -4.35 7.93 13.58
CA ALA A 502 -5.70 8.13 14.11
C ALA A 502 -6.75 7.94 13.01
N GLY A 503 -7.69 7.03 13.23
CA GLY A 503 -8.70 6.61 12.25
C GLY A 503 -8.37 5.29 11.55
N MET A 504 -7.22 4.67 11.83
CA MET A 504 -6.88 3.34 11.30
C MET A 504 -7.45 2.22 12.18
N MET A 505 -8.00 1.19 11.54
CA MET A 505 -8.49 -0.05 12.15
C MET A 505 -7.35 -0.80 12.86
N PRO A 506 -7.55 -1.37 14.07
CA PRO A 506 -6.55 -2.19 14.74
C PRO A 506 -5.92 -3.26 13.84
N ALA A 507 -4.65 -3.58 14.08
CA ALA A 507 -3.91 -4.50 13.22
C ALA A 507 -4.48 -5.93 13.23
N ASP A 508 -5.01 -6.39 14.36
CA ASP A 508 -5.67 -7.70 14.45
C ASP A 508 -6.98 -7.72 13.64
N ASP A 509 -7.77 -6.65 13.71
CA ASP A 509 -9.02 -6.50 12.95
C ASP A 509 -8.75 -6.49 11.44
N GLN A 510 -7.72 -5.76 10.97
CA GLN A 510 -7.35 -5.77 9.55
C GLN A 510 -6.91 -7.16 9.08
N ARG A 511 -6.23 -7.92 9.94
CA ARG A 511 -5.90 -9.32 9.67
C ARG A 511 -7.10 -10.24 9.74
N GLU A 512 -8.10 -9.93 10.56
CA GLU A 512 -9.39 -10.65 10.58
C GLU A 512 -10.09 -10.53 9.23
N VAL A 513 -10.19 -9.31 8.68
CA VAL A 513 -10.72 -9.09 7.32
C VAL A 513 -9.96 -9.94 6.29
N ALA A 514 -8.62 -9.94 6.36
CA ALA A 514 -7.80 -10.75 5.46
C ALA A 514 -8.08 -12.26 5.63
N LYS A 515 -8.16 -12.77 6.87
CA LYS A 515 -8.49 -14.18 7.13
C LYS A 515 -9.86 -14.55 6.55
N VAL A 516 -10.90 -13.75 6.81
CA VAL A 516 -12.26 -14.02 6.35
C VAL A 516 -12.31 -14.09 4.82
N TYR A 517 -11.86 -13.03 4.14
CA TYR A 517 -11.96 -12.94 2.68
C TYR A 517 -11.07 -13.95 1.97
N ILE A 518 -9.80 -14.09 2.39
CA ILE A 518 -8.85 -14.97 1.70
C ILE A 518 -9.24 -16.44 1.90
N ALA A 519 -9.59 -16.85 3.13
CA ALA A 519 -9.97 -18.24 3.38
C ALA A 519 -11.28 -18.59 2.68
N ALA A 520 -12.31 -17.72 2.75
CA ALA A 520 -13.56 -17.90 2.00
C ALA A 520 -13.29 -18.07 0.50
N PHE A 521 -12.44 -17.21 -0.07
CA PHE A 521 -12.18 -17.16 -1.50
C PHE A 521 -11.48 -18.42 -1.98
N LEU A 522 -10.46 -18.88 -1.24
CA LEU A 522 -9.72 -20.08 -1.59
C LEU A 522 -10.55 -21.36 -1.37
N GLU A 523 -11.44 -21.37 -0.37
CA GLU A 523 -12.40 -22.46 -0.15
C GLU A 523 -13.39 -22.56 -1.32
N THR A 524 -13.89 -21.43 -1.83
CA THR A 524 -14.73 -21.43 -3.03
C THR A 524 -13.93 -21.85 -4.27
N ALA A 525 -12.79 -21.22 -4.50
CA ALA A 525 -12.02 -21.40 -5.74
C ALA A 525 -11.36 -22.78 -5.88
N LEU A 526 -10.86 -23.38 -4.80
CA LEU A 526 -10.07 -24.62 -4.86
C LEU A 526 -10.71 -25.83 -4.17
N HIS A 527 -11.65 -25.61 -3.24
CA HIS A 527 -12.45 -26.69 -2.64
C HIS A 527 -13.88 -26.76 -3.17
N GLY A 528 -14.31 -25.82 -4.02
CA GLY A 528 -15.66 -25.80 -4.58
C GLY A 528 -16.75 -25.48 -3.54
N LYS A 529 -16.40 -24.82 -2.43
CA LYS A 529 -17.37 -24.41 -1.41
C LYS A 529 -18.07 -23.13 -1.84
N SER A 530 -19.09 -23.27 -2.68
CA SER A 530 -19.94 -22.17 -3.17
C SER A 530 -20.72 -21.47 -2.06
N ASP A 531 -20.90 -22.10 -0.90
CA ASP A 531 -21.61 -21.51 0.25
C ASP A 531 -20.94 -20.21 0.76
N TYR A 532 -19.68 -19.96 0.41
CA TYR A 532 -18.97 -18.71 0.72
C TYR A 532 -19.10 -17.64 -0.37
N GLU A 533 -19.62 -17.95 -1.56
CA GLU A 533 -19.79 -17.00 -2.67
C GLU A 533 -20.59 -15.74 -2.28
N PRO A 534 -21.67 -15.83 -1.47
CA PRO A 534 -22.44 -14.66 -1.06
C PRO A 534 -21.64 -13.57 -0.33
N LEU A 535 -20.49 -13.92 0.30
CA LEU A 535 -19.59 -12.94 0.92
C LEU A 535 -19.07 -11.91 -0.10
N PHE A 536 -18.75 -12.38 -1.31
CA PHE A 536 -18.15 -11.54 -2.34
C PHE A 536 -19.20 -10.72 -3.07
N GLU A 537 -20.40 -11.29 -3.20
CA GLU A 537 -21.57 -10.61 -3.74
C GLU A 537 -22.01 -9.44 -2.84
N ASP A 538 -22.04 -9.66 -1.52
CA ASP A 538 -22.40 -8.67 -0.51
C ASP A 538 -21.73 -8.99 0.83
N TYR A 539 -20.81 -8.11 1.25
CA TYR A 539 -20.04 -8.30 2.47
C TYR A 539 -20.90 -8.41 3.74
N ARG A 540 -22.12 -7.85 3.73
CA ARG A 540 -23.03 -7.81 4.89
C ARG A 540 -23.57 -9.18 5.23
N THR A 541 -23.60 -10.11 4.27
CA THR A 541 -23.95 -11.54 4.48
C THR A 541 -23.04 -12.20 5.52
N ALA A 542 -21.83 -11.66 5.71
CA ALA A 542 -20.83 -12.07 6.68
C ALA A 542 -20.53 -11.00 7.74
N GLY A 543 -21.45 -10.04 7.98
CA GLY A 543 -21.21 -8.91 8.87
C GLY A 543 -20.76 -9.33 10.28
N SER A 544 -21.26 -10.47 10.79
CA SER A 544 -20.85 -11.03 12.09
C SER A 544 -19.40 -11.53 12.17
N TRP A 545 -18.72 -11.70 11.03
CA TRP A 545 -17.32 -12.15 10.95
C TRP A 545 -16.34 -10.99 10.71
N LEU A 546 -16.86 -9.84 10.25
CA LEU A 546 -16.04 -8.70 9.89
C LEU A 546 -16.03 -7.68 11.04
N PRO A 547 -14.90 -7.01 11.30
CA PRO A 547 -14.87 -5.87 12.19
C PRO A 547 -15.67 -4.70 11.61
N GLU A 548 -16.18 -3.85 12.50
CA GLU A 548 -16.87 -2.61 12.11
C GLU A 548 -15.91 -1.68 11.36
N ALA A 549 -16.25 -1.40 10.11
CA ALA A 549 -15.50 -0.54 9.20
C ALA A 549 -16.33 -0.21 7.97
N THR A 550 -15.82 0.70 7.16
CA THR A 550 -16.40 1.03 5.87
C THR A 550 -15.86 0.06 4.81
N TYR A 551 -16.76 -0.58 4.07
CA TYR A 551 -16.42 -1.53 3.00
C TYR A 551 -17.07 -1.13 1.69
N PHE A 552 -16.30 -1.19 0.61
CA PHE A 552 -16.81 -1.18 -0.76
C PHE A 552 -16.41 -2.49 -1.42
N ASN A 553 -17.37 -3.23 -1.97
CA ASN A 553 -17.12 -4.46 -2.69
C ASN A 553 -17.56 -4.37 -4.16
N GLN A 554 -16.75 -4.92 -5.05
CA GLN A 554 -17.19 -5.25 -6.41
C GLN A 554 -17.21 -6.75 -6.61
N TYR A 555 -18.14 -7.19 -7.44
CA TYR A 555 -18.33 -8.60 -7.77
C TYR A 555 -18.78 -8.76 -9.22
N GLU A 556 -18.19 -9.73 -9.92
CA GLU A 556 -18.65 -10.15 -11.23
C GLU A 556 -18.39 -11.65 -11.41
N LYS A 557 -19.47 -12.39 -11.62
CA LYS A 557 -19.45 -13.80 -11.99
C LYS A 557 -19.23 -13.96 -13.50
N GLY A 558 -18.60 -15.06 -13.92
CA GLY A 558 -18.37 -15.34 -15.33
C GLY A 558 -19.65 -15.54 -16.14
N ALA A 559 -20.75 -15.87 -15.47
CA ALA A 559 -22.09 -15.96 -16.05
C ALA A 559 -22.77 -14.59 -16.26
N PHE A 560 -22.16 -13.48 -15.81
CA PHE A 560 -22.72 -12.15 -15.96
C PHE A 560 -22.97 -11.82 -17.43
N LEU A 561 -24.19 -11.42 -17.74
CA LEU A 561 -24.62 -10.98 -19.07
C LEU A 561 -24.60 -9.45 -19.12
N PRO A 562 -23.56 -8.83 -19.71
CA PRO A 562 -23.44 -7.37 -19.77
C PRO A 562 -24.48 -6.78 -20.73
N LEU A 563 -25.20 -5.76 -20.25
CA LEU A 563 -26.05 -4.85 -21.03
C LEU A 563 -25.29 -3.60 -21.46
N ALA A 564 -24.56 -2.98 -20.53
CA ALA A 564 -23.75 -1.79 -20.80
C ALA A 564 -22.47 -1.83 -19.94
N THR A 565 -21.32 -1.86 -20.60
CA THR A 565 -19.99 -1.81 -19.97
C THR A 565 -19.22 -0.55 -20.34
N PHE A 566 -19.67 0.22 -21.34
CA PHE A 566 -19.10 1.51 -21.77
C PHE A 566 -17.65 1.48 -22.27
N ASP A 567 -17.04 0.29 -22.33
CA ASP A 567 -15.68 0.01 -22.81
C ASP A 567 -15.65 -0.35 -24.30
N GLU A 568 -16.80 -0.76 -24.83
CA GLU A 568 -17.02 -1.32 -26.14
C GLU A 568 -16.87 -0.33 -27.30
N ASP A 569 -17.34 0.90 -27.10
CA ASP A 569 -17.36 1.93 -28.13
C ASP A 569 -17.28 3.37 -27.56
N ARG A 570 -17.78 4.33 -28.34
CA ARG A 570 -17.78 5.77 -28.03
C ARG A 570 -19.16 6.40 -28.28
N ASP A 571 -20.15 5.60 -28.68
CA ASP A 571 -21.51 6.06 -28.90
C ASP A 571 -22.33 5.86 -27.63
N LYS A 572 -22.43 6.92 -26.85
CA LYS A 572 -23.18 6.92 -25.59
C LYS A 572 -24.66 6.55 -25.72
N THR A 573 -25.25 6.62 -26.91
CA THR A 573 -26.68 6.44 -27.12
C THR A 573 -27.09 5.02 -27.52
N VAL A 574 -26.15 4.19 -27.99
CA VAL A 574 -26.43 2.86 -28.52
C VAL A 574 -25.41 1.87 -27.98
N GLN A 575 -25.89 0.79 -27.36
CA GLN A 575 -25.06 -0.30 -26.84
C GLN A 575 -24.75 -1.32 -27.94
N GLN A 576 -23.73 -2.17 -27.73
CA GLN A 576 -23.28 -3.15 -28.73
C GLN A 576 -24.35 -4.15 -29.20
N ASP A 577 -25.35 -4.42 -28.36
CA ASP A 577 -26.49 -5.30 -28.61
C ASP A 577 -27.67 -4.57 -29.30
N GLY A 578 -27.52 -3.28 -29.62
CA GLY A 578 -28.55 -2.43 -30.19
C GLY A 578 -29.54 -1.84 -29.17
N SER A 579 -29.31 -2.03 -27.86
CA SER A 579 -30.08 -1.33 -26.81
C SER A 579 -29.76 0.16 -26.83
N THR A 580 -30.71 1.01 -26.45
CA THR A 580 -30.55 2.48 -26.54
C THR A 580 -30.63 3.15 -25.18
N ALA A 581 -29.88 4.23 -24.99
CA ALA A 581 -29.83 4.96 -23.72
C ALA A 581 -30.33 6.40 -23.89
N GLU A 582 -31.23 6.82 -22.99
CA GLU A 582 -31.80 8.16 -22.95
C GLU A 582 -31.62 8.80 -21.56
N VAL A 583 -31.58 10.13 -21.52
CA VAL A 583 -31.43 10.91 -20.29
C VAL A 583 -32.48 12.00 -20.23
N ASP A 584 -33.12 12.16 -19.07
CA ASP A 584 -33.98 13.29 -18.74
C ASP A 584 -33.46 14.01 -17.49
N GLY A 585 -33.40 15.35 -17.54
CA GLY A 585 -32.99 16.17 -16.39
C GLY A 585 -31.50 16.12 -15.99
N LEU A 586 -30.68 15.22 -16.53
CA LEU A 586 -29.26 15.06 -16.17
C LEU A 586 -28.31 15.60 -17.26
N GLN A 587 -27.11 16.03 -16.85
CA GLN A 587 -25.96 16.15 -17.74
C GLN A 587 -25.24 14.80 -17.77
N TRP A 588 -24.88 14.32 -18.96
CA TRP A 588 -24.23 13.01 -19.09
C TRP A 588 -23.14 12.93 -20.14
N SER A 589 -22.13 12.14 -19.82
CA SER A 589 -20.92 11.86 -20.61
C SER A 589 -20.44 10.43 -20.32
N GLU A 590 -19.75 9.81 -21.27
CA GLU A 590 -18.93 8.64 -20.97
C GLU A 590 -17.51 9.08 -20.63
N GLU A 591 -17.04 8.76 -19.44
CA GLU A 591 -15.72 9.19 -18.95
C GLU A 591 -14.86 8.00 -18.54
N GLU A 592 -13.54 8.19 -18.57
CA GLU A 592 -12.62 7.22 -17.99
C GLU A 592 -12.76 7.22 -16.48
N ALA A 593 -12.82 6.03 -15.88
CA ALA A 593 -12.74 5.89 -14.45
C ALA A 593 -11.33 6.27 -13.99
N ILE A 594 -11.23 7.25 -13.09
CA ILE A 594 -9.95 7.81 -12.65
C ILE A 594 -9.70 7.62 -11.14
N ASP A 595 -8.47 7.26 -10.78
CA ASP A 595 -8.03 7.00 -9.41
C ASP A 595 -7.89 8.28 -8.56
N ARG A 596 -7.37 8.15 -7.34
CA ARG A 596 -7.11 9.26 -6.42
C ARG A 596 -6.17 10.30 -7.02
N GLN A 597 -5.17 9.87 -7.79
CA GLN A 597 -4.22 10.77 -8.45
C GLN A 597 -4.67 11.33 -9.80
N ARG A 598 -5.88 10.97 -10.26
CA ARG A 598 -6.49 11.32 -11.56
C ARG A 598 -5.84 10.62 -12.76
N HIS A 599 -5.33 9.41 -12.56
CA HIS A 599 -4.92 8.53 -13.66
C HIS A 599 -6.05 7.56 -14.03
N ASN A 600 -6.09 7.18 -15.30
CA ASN A 600 -7.05 6.21 -15.82
C ASN A 600 -6.84 4.81 -15.19
N ARG A 601 -7.94 4.18 -14.78
CA ARG A 601 -7.98 2.84 -14.17
C ARG A 601 -8.16 1.69 -15.17
N GLY A 602 -8.47 1.99 -16.42
CA GLY A 602 -8.60 1.03 -17.51
C GLY A 602 -10.03 0.59 -17.82
N THR A 603 -11.03 1.25 -17.23
CA THR A 603 -12.47 1.11 -17.55
C THR A 603 -13.09 2.48 -17.80
N ARG A 604 -14.28 2.50 -18.40
CA ARG A 604 -15.12 3.69 -18.58
C ARG A 604 -16.49 3.46 -17.93
N GLY A 605 -17.22 4.55 -17.75
CA GLY A 605 -18.58 4.48 -17.27
C GLY A 605 -19.38 5.70 -17.72
N VAL A 606 -20.70 5.60 -17.60
CA VAL A 606 -21.59 6.73 -17.81
C VAL A 606 -21.57 7.61 -16.56
N VAL A 607 -21.14 8.86 -16.73
CA VAL A 607 -21.15 9.89 -15.70
C VAL A 607 -22.44 10.69 -15.81
N LEU A 608 -23.16 10.77 -14.70
CA LEU A 608 -24.44 11.45 -14.59
C LEU A 608 -24.32 12.56 -13.55
N LYS A 609 -24.66 13.80 -13.93
CA LYS A 609 -24.56 14.99 -13.07
C LYS A 609 -25.87 15.77 -13.05
N TRP A 610 -26.30 16.20 -11.88
CA TRP A 610 -27.47 17.05 -11.70
C TRP A 610 -27.27 18.14 -10.65
N ASN A 611 -28.12 19.16 -10.73
CA ASN A 611 -28.16 20.27 -9.76
C ASN A 611 -29.20 19.98 -8.67
N GLU A 612 -29.02 20.63 -7.52
CA GLU A 612 -29.94 20.56 -6.38
C GLU A 612 -31.40 20.75 -6.78
N GLY A 613 -32.26 19.85 -6.27
CA GLY A 613 -33.72 19.93 -6.42
C GLY A 613 -34.25 19.68 -7.83
N ARG A 614 -33.40 19.31 -8.80
CA ARG A 614 -33.83 18.95 -10.16
C ARG A 614 -33.89 17.45 -10.39
N GLY A 615 -32.94 16.69 -9.83
CA GLY A 615 -32.81 15.26 -10.09
C GLY A 615 -32.77 14.94 -11.60
N GLY A 616 -33.08 13.70 -11.95
CA GLY A 616 -33.29 13.26 -13.32
C GLY A 616 -33.25 11.75 -13.45
N SER A 617 -33.31 11.24 -14.67
CA SER A 617 -33.25 9.81 -14.95
C SER A 617 -32.34 9.45 -16.11
N TYR A 618 -31.73 8.27 -16.01
CA TYR A 618 -31.01 7.59 -17.08
C TYR A 618 -31.72 6.27 -17.37
N THR A 619 -32.18 6.10 -18.61
CA THR A 619 -32.98 4.95 -19.04
C THR A 619 -32.21 4.17 -20.10
N ILE A 620 -32.13 2.85 -19.94
CA ILE A 620 -31.67 1.94 -21.00
C ILE A 620 -32.88 1.14 -21.49
N GLU A 621 -33.21 1.29 -22.76
CA GLU A 621 -34.22 0.47 -23.46
C GLU A 621 -33.55 -0.76 -24.07
N LEU A 622 -34.02 -1.95 -23.65
CA LEU A 622 -33.43 -3.22 -24.03
C LEU A 622 -33.88 -3.64 -25.44
N SER A 623 -32.92 -3.92 -26.31
CA SER A 623 -33.21 -4.40 -27.66
C SER A 623 -33.91 -5.76 -27.61
N GLU A 624 -34.71 -6.07 -28.64
CA GLU A 624 -35.32 -7.39 -28.77
C GLU A 624 -34.26 -8.52 -28.78
N SER A 625 -33.07 -8.24 -29.33
CA SER A 625 -31.98 -9.21 -29.36
C SER A 625 -31.43 -9.50 -27.97
N PHE A 626 -31.32 -8.49 -27.11
CA PHE A 626 -30.90 -8.65 -25.72
C PHE A 626 -31.93 -9.42 -24.91
N ARG A 627 -33.21 -9.04 -25.03
CA ARG A 627 -34.32 -9.68 -24.30
C ARG A 627 -34.44 -11.17 -24.60
N ARG A 628 -34.14 -11.59 -25.84
CA ARG A 628 -34.05 -13.02 -26.18
C ARG A 628 -32.93 -13.75 -25.42
N ARG A 629 -31.81 -13.10 -25.10
CA ARG A 629 -30.74 -13.69 -24.29
C ARG A 629 -31.13 -13.84 -22.82
N LEU A 630 -32.14 -13.10 -22.36
CA LEU A 630 -32.76 -13.26 -21.05
C LEU A 630 -33.85 -14.34 -21.03
N SER A 631 -34.20 -14.95 -22.18
CA SER A 631 -35.22 -16.00 -22.21
C SER A 631 -34.72 -17.24 -21.45
N GLY A 632 -35.56 -17.76 -20.53
CA GLY A 632 -35.17 -18.83 -19.61
C GLY A 632 -34.53 -18.34 -18.30
N ALA A 633 -34.51 -17.03 -18.05
CA ALA A 633 -34.10 -16.46 -16.77
C ALA A 633 -34.88 -17.08 -15.59
N SER A 634 -34.16 -17.46 -14.54
CA SER A 634 -34.78 -18.01 -13.33
C SER A 634 -35.43 -16.90 -12.48
N PRO A 635 -36.34 -17.25 -11.55
CA PRO A 635 -36.84 -16.31 -10.54
C PRO A 635 -35.73 -15.69 -9.65
N GLU A 636 -34.53 -16.28 -9.62
CA GLU A 636 -33.37 -15.80 -8.88
C GLU A 636 -32.46 -14.89 -9.72
N THR A 637 -32.88 -14.52 -10.93
CA THR A 637 -32.17 -13.54 -11.78
C THR A 637 -31.99 -12.22 -11.05
N VAL A 638 -30.80 -11.66 -11.15
CA VAL A 638 -30.40 -10.43 -10.46
C VAL A 638 -30.06 -9.36 -11.50
N LEU A 639 -30.68 -8.18 -11.37
CA LEU A 639 -30.17 -6.98 -12.02
C LEU A 639 -28.94 -6.51 -11.24
N GLN A 640 -27.80 -6.41 -11.92
CA GLN A 640 -26.53 -5.99 -11.33
C GLN A 640 -26.01 -4.74 -12.03
N PHE A 641 -25.47 -3.81 -11.25
CA PHE A 641 -24.70 -2.67 -11.76
C PHE A 641 -23.66 -2.22 -10.74
N SER A 642 -22.64 -1.51 -11.20
CA SER A 642 -21.66 -0.87 -10.33
C SER A 642 -21.84 0.64 -10.34
N MET A 643 -21.75 1.28 -9.17
CA MET A 643 -21.87 2.73 -9.04
C MET A 643 -20.80 3.30 -8.12
N SER A 644 -20.22 4.43 -8.49
CA SER A 644 -19.34 5.22 -7.62
C SER A 644 -19.88 6.63 -7.47
N ASP A 645 -19.83 7.15 -6.24
CA ASP A 645 -20.10 8.55 -5.96
C ASP A 645 -18.89 9.42 -6.35
N LEU A 646 -19.13 10.41 -7.22
CA LEU A 646 -18.15 11.38 -7.70
C LEU A 646 -18.30 12.75 -7.01
N GLU A 647 -18.81 12.77 -5.77
CA GLU A 647 -18.96 13.95 -4.92
C GLU A 647 -17.70 14.84 -4.92
N ARG A 648 -16.51 14.24 -4.97
CA ARG A 648 -15.23 14.97 -4.99
C ARG A 648 -15.13 16.01 -6.11
N ASP A 649 -15.81 15.78 -7.24
CA ASP A 649 -15.79 16.66 -8.41
C ASP A 649 -16.83 17.80 -8.31
N LEU A 650 -17.69 17.78 -7.29
CA LEU A 650 -18.68 18.81 -7.00
C LEU A 650 -18.21 19.81 -5.93
N ARG A 651 -17.27 19.41 -5.07
CA ARG A 651 -16.79 20.21 -3.94
C ARG A 651 -15.95 21.40 -4.42
N GLU A 652 -16.60 22.52 -4.70
CA GLU A 652 -15.90 23.80 -4.92
C GLU A 652 -15.59 24.55 -3.59
N LYS A 653 -16.29 24.20 -2.48
CA LYS A 653 -16.11 24.72 -1.10
C LYS A 653 -16.53 23.65 -0.06
N GLU A 654 -16.31 23.90 1.23
CA GLU A 654 -16.76 23.09 2.39
C GLU A 654 -18.30 22.97 2.50
N GLN A 655 -18.96 22.53 1.43
CA GLN A 655 -20.38 22.19 1.42
C GLN A 655 -20.51 20.70 1.69
N THR A 656 -21.29 20.36 2.71
CA THR A 656 -21.81 19.02 2.93
C THR A 656 -22.80 18.70 1.81
N ILE A 657 -22.52 17.67 1.02
CA ILE A 657 -23.44 17.18 -0.01
C ILE A 657 -24.34 16.12 0.65
N PRO A 658 -25.68 16.22 0.50
CA PRO A 658 -26.59 15.24 1.09
C PRO A 658 -26.37 13.85 0.48
N PRO A 659 -26.67 12.77 1.22
CA PRO A 659 -26.62 11.41 0.68
C PRO A 659 -27.45 11.28 -0.60
N LEU A 660 -26.97 10.45 -1.52
CA LEU A 660 -27.62 10.20 -2.81
C LEU A 660 -28.90 9.39 -2.61
N ASP A 661 -30.03 9.91 -3.09
CA ASP A 661 -31.29 9.16 -3.23
C ASP A 661 -31.38 8.62 -4.66
N VAL A 662 -31.20 7.31 -4.78
CA VAL A 662 -31.20 6.57 -6.05
C VAL A 662 -32.33 5.56 -6.03
N GLN A 663 -33.13 5.54 -7.10
CA GLN A 663 -34.19 4.56 -7.31
C GLN A 663 -33.99 3.88 -8.66
N VAL A 664 -34.37 2.61 -8.75
CA VAL A 664 -34.22 1.80 -9.97
C VAL A 664 -35.58 1.27 -10.37
N ASP A 665 -36.04 1.66 -11.56
CA ASP A 665 -37.27 1.15 -12.15
C ASP A 665 -36.96 -0.01 -13.11
N VAL A 666 -37.81 -1.02 -13.09
CA VAL A 666 -37.89 -2.06 -14.10
C VAL A 666 -39.24 -1.90 -14.81
N THR A 667 -39.21 -1.81 -16.15
CA THR A 667 -40.41 -1.67 -16.98
C THR A 667 -40.58 -2.88 -17.88
N LEU A 668 -41.79 -3.43 -17.94
CA LEU A 668 -42.14 -4.60 -18.74
C LEU A 668 -42.78 -4.23 -20.08
N GLN A 669 -42.88 -5.21 -20.97
CA GLN A 669 -43.44 -5.08 -22.31
C GLN A 669 -44.92 -4.64 -22.34
N ASP A 670 -45.69 -4.89 -21.29
CA ASP A 670 -47.06 -4.40 -21.14
C ASP A 670 -47.16 -2.93 -20.71
N GLY A 671 -46.00 -2.28 -20.47
CA GLY A 671 -45.88 -0.89 -20.02
C GLY A 671 -45.98 -0.70 -18.51
N SER A 672 -46.17 -1.78 -17.75
CA SER A 672 -46.11 -1.71 -16.28
C SER A 672 -44.68 -1.44 -15.81
N SER A 673 -44.53 -0.68 -14.73
CA SER A 673 -43.23 -0.29 -14.18
C SER A 673 -43.26 -0.32 -12.66
N ILE A 674 -42.23 -0.87 -12.03
CA ILE A 674 -42.05 -0.91 -10.58
C ILE A 674 -40.73 -0.24 -10.23
N THR A 675 -40.80 0.70 -9.30
CA THR A 675 -39.67 1.43 -8.74
C THR A 675 -39.25 0.83 -7.41
N GLN A 676 -37.96 0.59 -7.24
CA GLN A 676 -37.38 0.19 -5.94
C GLN A 676 -36.29 1.18 -5.51
N PRO A 677 -36.28 1.63 -4.24
CA PRO A 677 -35.22 2.51 -3.75
C PRO A 677 -33.95 1.70 -3.52
N LEU A 678 -32.80 2.21 -3.98
CA LEU A 678 -31.52 1.48 -3.91
C LEU A 678 -31.13 1.15 -2.47
N GLN A 679 -31.43 2.07 -1.54
CA GLN A 679 -31.18 1.93 -0.10
C GLN A 679 -31.90 0.72 0.54
N ALA A 680 -32.99 0.22 -0.07
CA ALA A 680 -33.65 -1.00 0.42
C ALA A 680 -32.75 -2.23 0.22
N PHE A 681 -31.88 -2.22 -0.79
CA PHE A 681 -30.92 -3.29 -1.03
C PHE A 681 -29.63 -3.00 -0.31
N MET A 682 -29.00 -1.86 -0.60
CA MET A 682 -27.74 -1.44 -0.01
C MET A 682 -27.69 0.10 0.03
N PRO A 683 -27.37 0.72 1.18
CA PRO A 683 -27.22 2.16 1.24
C PRO A 683 -26.03 2.61 0.37
N VAL A 684 -26.16 3.78 -0.25
CA VAL A 684 -25.05 4.40 -0.97
C VAL A 684 -24.03 4.89 0.04
N VAL A 685 -22.89 4.22 0.11
CA VAL A 685 -21.82 4.52 1.08
C VAL A 685 -21.07 5.78 0.64
N GLU A 686 -20.88 6.72 1.57
CA GLU A 686 -20.10 7.94 1.31
C GLU A 686 -18.62 7.63 1.04
N PRO A 687 -17.96 8.31 0.07
CA PRO A 687 -16.55 8.10 -0.19
C PRO A 687 -15.65 8.32 1.03
N VAL A 688 -14.77 7.36 1.32
CA VAL A 688 -13.85 7.42 2.46
C VAL A 688 -12.94 8.64 2.38
N GLN A 689 -12.97 9.47 3.43
CA GLN A 689 -12.07 10.61 3.58
C GLN A 689 -10.78 10.16 4.29
N SER A 690 -9.68 10.15 3.56
CA SER A 690 -8.36 9.78 4.08
C SER A 690 -7.53 11.01 4.41
N GLN A 691 -6.90 11.02 5.59
CA GLN A 691 -5.86 11.98 5.96
C GLN A 691 -4.61 11.19 6.32
N PHE A 692 -3.59 11.26 5.46
CA PHE A 692 -2.39 10.44 5.59
C PHE A 692 -1.38 11.02 6.57
N THR A 693 -1.38 12.33 6.77
CA THR A 693 -0.34 13.04 7.52
C THR A 693 -0.85 13.54 8.87
N ILE A 694 0.05 13.67 9.85
CA ILE A 694 -0.30 14.17 11.19
C ILE A 694 -0.91 15.58 11.20
N ALA A 695 -0.73 16.35 10.13
CA ALA A 695 -1.27 17.70 9.99
C ALA A 695 -1.72 17.99 8.55
N SER A 696 -2.99 18.35 8.37
CA SER A 696 -3.64 18.53 7.06
C SER A 696 -2.94 19.49 6.09
N TRP A 697 -2.17 20.47 6.59
CA TRP A 697 -1.40 21.38 5.73
C TRP A 697 -0.24 20.70 4.98
N MET A 698 0.15 19.50 5.40
CA MET A 698 1.23 18.71 4.81
C MET A 698 0.80 17.86 3.61
N GLU A 699 -0.48 17.47 3.52
CA GLU A 699 -1.05 16.56 2.49
C GLU A 699 -0.64 16.94 1.06
N LYS A 700 -0.71 18.24 0.75
CA LYS A 700 -0.42 18.78 -0.60
C LYS A 700 1.08 18.97 -0.88
N ARG A 701 1.97 18.65 0.08
CA ARG A 701 3.39 19.06 0.05
C ARG A 701 4.37 17.90 0.22
N ILE A 702 3.96 16.83 0.88
CA ILE A 702 4.76 15.61 1.06
C ILE A 702 4.69 14.74 -0.20
N LYS A 703 5.79 14.06 -0.54
CA LYS A 703 5.90 13.11 -1.67
C LYS A 703 5.34 13.66 -2.98
N ASP A 704 5.73 14.88 -3.34
CA ASP A 704 5.26 15.59 -4.55
C ASP A 704 3.74 15.70 -4.68
N GLY A 705 3.03 15.82 -3.54
CA GLY A 705 1.58 15.96 -3.51
C GLY A 705 0.84 14.63 -3.67
N LYS A 706 1.49 13.50 -3.36
CA LYS A 706 0.88 12.16 -3.33
C LYS A 706 -0.46 12.12 -2.61
N TYR A 707 -0.55 12.81 -1.47
CA TYR A 707 -1.73 12.79 -0.60
C TYR A 707 -2.70 13.97 -0.81
N LYS A 708 -2.61 14.68 -1.94
CA LYS A 708 -3.36 15.93 -2.18
C LYS A 708 -4.89 15.75 -2.19
N GLU A 709 -5.38 14.59 -2.65
CA GLU A 709 -6.80 14.26 -2.73
C GLU A 709 -7.16 13.35 -1.54
N SER A 710 -8.18 13.73 -0.77
CA SER A 710 -8.61 12.96 0.41
C SER A 710 -9.49 11.77 0.07
N THR A 711 -10.08 11.73 -1.14
CA THR A 711 -11.02 10.69 -1.55
C THR A 711 -10.62 10.01 -2.86
N GLU A 712 -11.04 8.77 -2.95
CA GLU A 712 -10.95 7.95 -4.15
C GLU A 712 -12.35 7.45 -4.51
N PRO A 713 -12.86 7.71 -5.72
CA PRO A 713 -14.09 7.12 -6.18
C PRO A 713 -13.89 5.63 -6.34
N VAL A 714 -14.64 4.84 -5.60
CA VAL A 714 -14.60 3.38 -5.69
C VAL A 714 -15.96 2.91 -6.15
N LEU A 715 -15.98 2.03 -7.15
CA LEU A 715 -17.21 1.40 -7.61
C LEU A 715 -17.69 0.41 -6.56
N GLN A 716 -18.99 0.43 -6.27
CA GLN A 716 -19.70 -0.54 -5.44
C GLN A 716 -20.67 -1.31 -6.34
N THR A 717 -20.66 -2.64 -6.27
CA THR A 717 -21.65 -3.46 -6.97
C THR A 717 -22.96 -3.49 -6.18
N TYR A 718 -24.06 -3.18 -6.86
CA TYR A 718 -25.42 -3.29 -6.36
C TYR A 718 -26.12 -4.43 -7.08
N ARG A 719 -26.80 -5.29 -6.31
CA ARG A 719 -27.49 -6.49 -6.80
C ARG A 719 -28.94 -6.43 -6.37
N LEU A 720 -29.83 -6.37 -7.35
CA LEU A 720 -31.27 -6.20 -7.17
C LEU A 720 -31.98 -7.45 -7.70
N PRO A 721 -32.36 -8.41 -6.83
CA PRO A 721 -33.06 -9.62 -7.24
C PRO A 721 -34.40 -9.28 -7.90
N LEU A 722 -34.68 -9.81 -9.09
CA LEU A 722 -35.89 -9.44 -9.84
C LEU A 722 -37.20 -9.82 -9.12
N LYS A 723 -37.16 -10.81 -8.23
CA LYS A 723 -38.31 -11.23 -7.41
C LYS A 723 -38.89 -10.14 -6.51
N VAL A 724 -38.15 -9.07 -6.22
CA VAL A 724 -38.64 -7.92 -5.43
C VAL A 724 -39.49 -6.94 -6.26
N TYR A 725 -39.42 -7.03 -7.60
CA TYR A 725 -40.26 -6.26 -8.51
C TYR A 725 -41.57 -7.03 -8.72
N ASP A 726 -42.49 -6.93 -7.78
CA ASP A 726 -43.74 -7.71 -7.76
C ASP A 726 -44.86 -7.11 -8.63
N PHE A 727 -44.98 -7.60 -9.88
CA PHE A 727 -46.04 -7.20 -10.82
C PHE A 727 -47.36 -7.96 -10.59
N GLY A 728 -47.87 -7.96 -9.36
CA GLY A 728 -49.17 -8.53 -9.02
C GLY A 728 -49.18 -10.04 -8.73
N GLY A 729 -48.10 -10.54 -8.14
CA GLY A 729 -47.93 -11.91 -7.66
C GLY A 729 -47.36 -12.88 -8.70
N GLN A 730 -46.89 -12.40 -9.85
CA GLN A 730 -46.21 -13.22 -10.85
C GLN A 730 -44.71 -12.96 -10.83
N PRO A 731 -43.86 -14.01 -10.88
CA PRO A 731 -42.42 -13.84 -11.06
C PRO A 731 -42.16 -13.05 -12.34
N THR A 732 -41.30 -12.04 -12.25
CA THR A 732 -40.87 -11.25 -13.40
C THR A 732 -40.04 -12.12 -14.33
N ASP A 733 -40.59 -12.47 -15.51
CA ASP A 733 -39.80 -13.03 -16.60
C ASP A 733 -38.85 -11.94 -17.12
N ALA A 734 -37.54 -12.14 -16.97
CA ALA A 734 -36.56 -11.12 -17.35
C ALA A 734 -36.61 -10.79 -18.85
N SER A 735 -37.12 -11.70 -19.70
CA SER A 735 -37.28 -11.44 -21.13
C SER A 735 -38.40 -10.43 -21.47
N GLU A 736 -39.34 -10.21 -20.54
CA GLU A 736 -40.39 -9.20 -20.66
C GLU A 736 -39.89 -7.79 -20.31
N ILE A 737 -38.70 -7.64 -19.72
CA ILE A 737 -38.13 -6.34 -19.35
C ILE A 737 -37.74 -5.56 -20.60
N THR A 738 -38.40 -4.41 -20.82
CA THR A 738 -38.11 -3.52 -21.95
C THR A 738 -37.24 -2.33 -21.58
N ALA A 739 -37.22 -1.91 -20.32
CA ALA A 739 -36.37 -0.80 -19.88
C ALA A 739 -35.95 -0.89 -18.42
N ILE A 740 -34.74 -0.38 -18.14
CA ILE A 740 -34.21 -0.15 -16.80
C ILE A 740 -33.97 1.36 -16.65
N THR A 741 -34.53 1.98 -15.61
CA THR A 741 -34.40 3.42 -15.37
C THR A 741 -33.78 3.71 -14.01
N PHE A 742 -32.64 4.38 -14.01
CA PHE A 742 -32.01 4.92 -12.81
C PHE A 742 -32.53 6.34 -12.56
N ARG A 743 -33.22 6.57 -11.44
CA ARG A 743 -33.71 7.88 -11.03
C ARG A 743 -32.85 8.43 -9.91
N PHE A 744 -32.43 9.67 -10.06
CA PHE A 744 -31.62 10.39 -9.09
C PHE A 744 -32.43 11.57 -8.54
N GLN A 745 -32.51 11.65 -7.22
CA GLN A 745 -33.23 12.71 -6.52
C GLN A 745 -32.29 13.49 -5.57
N GLY A 746 -32.77 14.61 -5.04
CA GLY A 746 -31.98 15.49 -4.18
C GLY A 746 -30.88 16.25 -4.93
N GLY A 747 -29.66 16.23 -4.40
CA GLY A 747 -28.48 16.83 -5.02
C GLY A 747 -28.03 18.18 -4.42
N PRO A 748 -26.98 18.81 -4.98
CA PRO A 748 -26.31 18.45 -6.24
C PRO A 748 -25.63 17.09 -6.18
N GLY A 749 -25.56 16.36 -7.30
CA GLY A 749 -25.00 15.00 -7.34
C GLY A 749 -24.27 14.68 -8.64
N LYS A 750 -23.27 13.80 -8.53
CA LYS A 750 -22.47 13.30 -9.65
C LYS A 750 -22.10 11.86 -9.35
N VAL A 751 -22.49 10.94 -10.23
CA VAL A 751 -22.17 9.51 -10.10
C VAL A 751 -21.59 8.97 -11.40
N MET A 752 -20.91 7.84 -11.30
CA MET A 752 -20.57 7.00 -12.45
C MET A 752 -21.28 5.67 -12.29
N LEU A 753 -21.96 5.21 -13.35
CA LEU A 753 -22.47 3.85 -13.48
C LEU A 753 -21.58 3.06 -14.44
N ASP A 754 -21.38 1.78 -14.13
CA ASP A 754 -20.62 0.82 -14.93
C ASP A 754 -21.20 -0.59 -14.75
N ASN A 755 -20.84 -1.53 -15.62
CA ASN A 755 -21.17 -2.96 -15.56
C ASN A 755 -22.65 -3.24 -15.29
N ILE A 756 -23.55 -2.60 -16.05
CA ILE A 756 -24.99 -2.82 -15.96
C ILE A 756 -25.32 -4.11 -16.72
N GLY A 757 -26.06 -5.02 -16.10
CA GLY A 757 -26.44 -6.29 -16.73
C GLY A 757 -27.20 -7.22 -15.81
N PHE A 758 -27.24 -8.50 -16.17
CA PHE A 758 -27.97 -9.52 -15.44
C PHE A 758 -27.06 -10.68 -15.05
N ASP A 759 -27.30 -11.24 -13.87
CA ASP A 759 -26.62 -12.41 -13.35
C ASP A 759 -27.64 -13.49 -12.92
N ASN A 760 -27.18 -14.71 -12.60
CA ASN A 760 -28.01 -15.87 -12.26
C ASN A 760 -29.02 -16.29 -13.36
N LEU A 761 -28.58 -16.21 -14.62
CA LEU A 761 -29.30 -16.79 -15.77
C LEU A 761 -29.03 -18.31 -15.83
N GLU A 762 -30.04 -19.12 -16.17
CA GLU A 762 -29.93 -20.59 -16.30
C GLU A 762 -29.17 -21.06 -17.55
#